data_AF-A0A9D5S0G7-F1
#
_entry.id   AF-A0A9D5S0G7-F1
#
_cell.length_a   1.000
_cell.length_b   1.000
_cell.length_c   1.000
_cell.angle_alpha   90.00
_cell.angle_beta   90.00
_cell.angle_gamma   90.00
#
_symmetry.space_group_name_H-M   'P 1'
#
loop_
_entity.id
_entity.type
_entity.pdbx_description
1 polymer ?
#
loop_
_entity_poly.entity_id
_entity_poly.type
_entity_poly.pdbx_seq_one_letter_code
_entity_poly.pdbx_strand_id
1 'polypeptide(L)'
;MKKIVSFIITAACLAGCGSKNTFVYEGNPLVRDKYTADPAPMVASDGRLYIFCGHDECFEDRPGYEGKYGFNITEWLCYSTEDMNTWTDHGVVMKPTDFAWSIGEAWASQAIEGPDGKFYFYVSTQCGDPNCKAVGVAVSDKPEGPYVDAIGEPLIVDSMTDNGPRGWWNDFDPTVMIDDDGTPWMSWGNGTCFLVKLKKNMIELDGDIIVLPMENYVEGPWLYKRDGHYYNVYASMGHPLETISYAMADNIEGPWTFMGELTGMAEDSFTIHPGIIDYKGKSYLFYHNSILSLDGYGPATGRRSVCVDELFYNPDGTIRPVIQTRAGIKPLLPAEDGAFKTRKYRNVFVEAGYAPEAVDAKVEEVFNEVFFGPDKVYFEVEDSLAYISDIKNQDVRTEGMSYGMMIAVQMDRKDIFDRLFRWCRKYMQHADGPYEGYFAWSCKVDGTRNAQGPASDGELYYVTSLLFASNRWGDDTGIDYKAEAQYILDCAFAKDGSTGVNNFINTEHKLITFTPDNFGYTFTDPSYHIPVFYEIWAEWADDGRAGFWKECATASREYLNKAIHPETGLNPDMSNYDGSLRMFRGSHFGTGNFRYDSWRVPMNIAMDYSWSCADKEWQREYGEKVQNFFYSQGINDFVDQYRIDGTLPSEDEILPAGGWTKALRHSVGLVSTVAAATLLTDHSINKEFVDALWDSQNVPYEDGYFDAYYDGLLRLFAFMHLSGKYQIIFPES
;
A
#
# COMPACT_ATOMS: atom_id res chain seq x y z
N MET A 1 -39.08 67.05 -18.33
CA MET A 1 -37.76 66.47 -17.98
C MET A 1 -37.98 65.18 -17.19
N LYS A 2 -37.12 64.18 -17.40
CA LYS A 2 -37.17 62.74 -16.95
C LYS A 2 -37.81 61.83 -18.01
N LYS A 3 -37.02 61.36 -18.99
CA LYS A 3 -36.06 60.21 -19.02
C LYS A 3 -36.76 58.90 -19.40
N ILE A 4 -36.55 58.53 -20.66
CA ILE A 4 -36.85 57.24 -21.28
C ILE A 4 -35.86 56.21 -20.72
N VAL A 5 -36.37 55.04 -20.29
CA VAL A 5 -35.57 53.83 -20.09
C VAL A 5 -36.25 52.73 -20.88
N SER A 6 -35.54 52.22 -21.88
CA SER A 6 -35.92 51.07 -22.71
C SER A 6 -35.46 49.80 -21.99
N PHE A 7 -36.38 48.86 -21.77
CA PHE A 7 -36.04 47.50 -21.33
C PHE A 7 -36.04 46.58 -22.56
N ILE A 8 -34.85 46.11 -22.93
CA ILE A 8 -34.64 45.00 -23.85
C ILE A 8 -34.73 43.71 -23.01
N ILE A 9 -35.77 42.90 -23.26
CA ILE A 9 -35.88 41.55 -22.71
C ILE A 9 -35.08 40.64 -23.64
N THR A 10 -33.91 40.19 -23.19
CA THR A 10 -33.13 39.15 -23.86
C THR A 10 -33.64 37.81 -23.34
N ALA A 11 -34.28 37.02 -24.20
CA ALA A 11 -34.63 35.64 -23.89
C ALA A 11 -33.35 34.80 -23.88
N ALA A 12 -32.91 34.40 -22.69
CA ALA A 12 -31.89 33.38 -22.53
C ALA A 12 -32.54 32.01 -22.79
N CYS A 13 -32.19 31.37 -23.91
CA CYS A 13 -32.40 29.94 -24.08
C CYS A 13 -31.52 29.20 -23.08
N LEU A 14 -32.09 28.78 -21.96
CA LEU A 14 -31.52 27.74 -21.10
C LEU A 14 -31.56 26.42 -21.88
N ALA A 15 -30.45 26.08 -22.54
CA ALA A 15 -30.19 24.70 -22.93
C ALA A 15 -30.03 23.90 -21.64
N GLY A 16 -30.99 23.00 -21.36
CA GLY A 16 -30.92 22.09 -20.22
C GLY A 16 -29.71 21.18 -20.37
N CYS A 17 -28.70 21.39 -19.54
CA CYS A 17 -27.64 20.41 -19.33
C CYS A 17 -28.30 19.24 -18.58
N GLY A 18 -28.56 18.13 -19.27
CA GLY A 18 -29.00 16.90 -18.62
C GLY A 18 -27.96 16.49 -17.57
N SER A 19 -28.40 16.05 -16.39
CA SER A 19 -27.51 15.52 -15.37
C SER A 19 -26.72 14.34 -15.96
N LYS A 20 -25.39 14.47 -16.04
CA LYS A 20 -24.52 13.36 -16.44
C LYS A 20 -24.66 12.24 -15.40
N ASN A 21 -24.83 11.00 -15.84
CA ASN A 21 -24.81 9.85 -14.95
C ASN A 21 -23.38 9.67 -14.45
N THR A 22 -23.18 9.89 -13.15
CA THR A 22 -21.86 9.80 -12.50
C THR A 22 -21.92 8.82 -11.35
N PHE A 23 -20.80 8.13 -11.09
CA PHE A 23 -20.64 7.22 -9.95
C PHE A 23 -19.24 7.38 -9.35
N VAL A 24 -19.11 6.99 -8.08
CA VAL A 24 -17.83 6.96 -7.36
C VAL A 24 -17.28 5.53 -7.44
N TYR A 25 -15.99 5.42 -7.73
CA TYR A 25 -15.26 4.17 -7.78
C TYR A 25 -15.19 3.58 -6.37
N GLU A 26 -15.74 2.39 -6.19
CA GLU A 26 -15.71 1.71 -4.90
C GLU A 26 -14.83 0.44 -4.90
N GLY A 27 -13.85 0.37 -5.80
CA GLY A 27 -12.96 -0.78 -6.01
C GLY A 27 -13.34 -1.62 -7.22
N ASN A 28 -12.66 -2.73 -7.46
CA ASN A 28 -12.97 -3.63 -8.57
C ASN A 28 -14.16 -4.56 -8.25
N PRO A 29 -15.07 -4.82 -9.21
CA PRO A 29 -15.09 -4.26 -10.56
C PRO A 29 -15.50 -2.78 -10.61
N LEU A 30 -14.95 -2.05 -11.59
CA LEU A 30 -15.08 -0.60 -11.78
C LEU A 30 -16.52 -0.18 -12.08
N VAL A 31 -17.18 -0.90 -12.98
CA VAL A 31 -18.61 -0.72 -13.31
C VAL A 31 -19.41 -1.81 -12.61
N ARG A 32 -20.52 -1.43 -11.95
CA ARG A 32 -21.30 -2.36 -11.12
C ARG A 32 -22.80 -2.41 -11.46
N ASP A 33 -23.23 -1.61 -12.42
CA ASP A 33 -24.60 -1.58 -12.91
C ASP A 33 -24.76 -2.27 -14.28
N LYS A 34 -23.65 -2.68 -14.92
CA LYS A 34 -23.60 -3.38 -16.21
C LYS A 34 -22.42 -4.36 -16.25
N TYR A 35 -22.55 -5.44 -17.01
CA TYR A 35 -21.44 -6.36 -17.30
C TYR A 35 -20.59 -5.79 -18.43
N THR A 36 -19.36 -5.38 -18.10
CA THR A 36 -18.44 -4.69 -19.00
C THR A 36 -17.24 -5.55 -19.35
N ALA A 37 -16.92 -5.65 -20.63
CA ALA A 37 -15.89 -6.53 -21.17
C ALA A 37 -14.82 -5.76 -21.93
N ASP A 38 -13.63 -6.35 -22.01
CA ASP A 38 -12.58 -5.96 -22.96
C ASP A 38 -12.24 -4.46 -22.93
N PRO A 39 -11.69 -3.95 -21.81
CA PRO A 39 -11.48 -2.51 -21.64
C PRO A 39 -10.38 -1.97 -22.56
N ALA A 40 -10.68 -0.89 -23.26
CA ALA A 40 -9.74 -0.11 -24.04
C ALA A 40 -9.64 1.33 -23.50
N PRO A 41 -8.66 1.62 -22.63
CA PRO A 41 -8.44 2.96 -22.12
C PRO A 41 -7.80 3.89 -23.17
N MET A 42 -8.18 5.16 -23.16
CA MET A 42 -7.62 6.21 -24.03
C MET A 42 -7.62 7.56 -23.30
N VAL A 43 -6.48 8.24 -23.24
CA VAL A 43 -6.41 9.64 -22.80
C VAL A 43 -6.59 10.54 -24.01
N ALA A 44 -7.65 11.35 -24.02
CA ALA A 44 -7.91 12.30 -25.11
C ALA A 44 -7.12 13.60 -24.91
N SER A 45 -7.05 14.41 -25.96
CA SER A 45 -6.39 15.73 -25.96
C SER A 45 -6.96 16.74 -24.97
N ASP A 46 -8.17 16.50 -24.44
CA ASP A 46 -8.76 17.28 -23.35
C ASP A 46 -8.19 16.92 -21.96
N GLY A 47 -7.31 15.91 -21.89
CA GLY A 47 -6.67 15.45 -20.67
C GLY A 47 -7.53 14.52 -19.81
N ARG A 48 -8.71 14.09 -20.28
CA ARG A 48 -9.55 13.10 -19.59
C ARG A 48 -9.19 11.68 -20.02
N LEU A 49 -9.31 10.74 -19.08
CA LEU A 49 -9.25 9.32 -19.39
C LEU A 49 -10.64 8.83 -19.78
N TYR A 50 -10.72 8.11 -20.90
CA TYR A 50 -11.90 7.41 -21.39
C TYR A 50 -11.64 5.89 -21.35
N ILE A 51 -12.69 5.11 -21.12
CA ILE A 51 -12.68 3.65 -21.27
C ILE A 51 -13.81 3.27 -22.21
N PHE A 52 -13.44 2.55 -23.27
CA PHE A 52 -14.38 1.86 -24.15
C PHE A 52 -14.43 0.39 -23.74
N CYS A 53 -15.61 -0.20 -23.70
CA CYS A 53 -15.78 -1.60 -23.32
C CYS A 53 -17.04 -2.19 -23.99
N GLY A 54 -17.06 -3.50 -24.18
CA GLY A 54 -18.26 -4.22 -24.61
C GLY A 54 -19.26 -4.36 -23.46
N HIS A 55 -20.55 -4.44 -23.77
CA HIS A 55 -21.61 -4.75 -22.82
C HIS A 55 -22.09 -6.20 -23.01
N ASP A 56 -21.71 -7.11 -22.09
CA ASP A 56 -22.21 -8.49 -22.10
C ASP A 56 -23.68 -8.54 -21.64
N GLU A 57 -24.55 -9.19 -22.41
CA GLU A 57 -25.93 -9.47 -21.98
C GLU A 57 -26.00 -10.70 -21.08
N CYS A 58 -26.69 -10.57 -19.95
CA CYS A 58 -26.96 -11.68 -19.04
C CYS A 58 -28.27 -12.40 -19.36
N PHE A 59 -28.20 -13.68 -19.70
CA PHE A 59 -29.37 -14.54 -19.92
C PHE A 59 -29.59 -15.52 -18.73
N GLU A 60 -30.84 -15.63 -18.26
CA GLU A 60 -31.25 -16.53 -17.15
C GLU A 60 -30.87 -18.00 -17.39
N ASP A 61 -30.98 -18.47 -18.63
CA ASP A 61 -30.87 -19.88 -19.01
C ASP A 61 -29.51 -20.26 -19.62
N ARG A 62 -28.52 -19.37 -19.62
CA ARG A 62 -27.24 -19.56 -20.35
C ARG A 62 -25.97 -19.23 -19.56
N PRO A 63 -25.74 -19.80 -18.37
CA PRO A 63 -24.44 -19.72 -17.73
C PRO A 63 -23.41 -20.50 -18.59
N GLY A 64 -22.40 -19.82 -19.13
CA GLY A 64 -21.46 -20.43 -20.07
C GLY A 64 -20.43 -21.36 -19.41
N TYR A 65 -20.39 -22.62 -19.86
CA TYR A 65 -19.20 -23.36 -20.34
C TYR A 65 -19.66 -24.74 -20.88
N GLU A 66 -20.09 -24.77 -22.14
CA GLU A 66 -20.17 -25.93 -23.05
C GLU A 66 -20.85 -25.46 -24.35
N GLY A 67 -20.06 -24.82 -25.22
CA GLY A 67 -20.39 -24.62 -26.63
C GLY A 67 -21.73 -23.93 -26.97
N LYS A 68 -21.80 -22.60 -26.80
CA LYS A 68 -22.22 -21.61 -27.82
C LYS A 68 -22.80 -20.27 -27.32
N TYR A 69 -23.08 -20.04 -26.04
CA TYR A 69 -23.92 -18.87 -25.66
C TYR A 69 -23.60 -18.17 -24.32
N GLY A 70 -22.32 -17.97 -23.99
CA GLY A 70 -21.91 -17.29 -22.73
C GLY A 70 -21.49 -15.82 -22.88
N PHE A 71 -20.76 -15.47 -23.93
CA PHE A 71 -20.30 -14.10 -24.19
C PHE A 71 -21.18 -13.48 -25.28
N ASN A 72 -21.81 -12.35 -25.00
CA ASN A 72 -22.72 -11.71 -25.95
C ASN A 72 -22.65 -10.19 -25.81
N ILE A 73 -21.72 -9.59 -26.53
CA ILE A 73 -21.62 -8.14 -26.63
C ILE A 73 -22.61 -7.65 -27.68
N THR A 74 -23.61 -6.87 -27.28
CA THR A 74 -24.62 -6.31 -28.20
C THR A 74 -24.46 -4.81 -28.46
N GLU A 75 -23.58 -4.16 -27.69
CA GLU A 75 -23.26 -2.75 -27.78
C GLU A 75 -21.93 -2.44 -27.08
N TRP A 76 -21.29 -1.34 -27.48
CA TRP A 76 -20.11 -0.81 -26.79
C TRP A 76 -20.48 0.43 -25.99
N LEU A 77 -19.90 0.53 -24.81
CA LEU A 77 -20.13 1.58 -23.81
C LEU A 77 -18.90 2.47 -23.69
N CYS A 78 -19.11 3.71 -23.24
CA CYS A 78 -18.01 4.62 -22.91
C CYS A 78 -18.17 5.22 -21.51
N TYR A 79 -17.08 5.20 -20.77
CA TYR A 79 -16.93 5.83 -19.47
C TYR A 79 -15.79 6.84 -19.51
N SER A 80 -15.80 7.84 -18.62
CA SER A 80 -14.65 8.75 -18.47
C SER A 80 -14.44 9.22 -17.04
N THR A 81 -13.22 9.62 -16.73
CA THR A 81 -12.84 10.20 -15.44
C THR A 81 -11.84 11.33 -15.60
N GLU A 82 -11.85 12.24 -14.64
CA GLU A 82 -10.80 13.25 -14.48
C GLU A 82 -9.84 12.88 -13.33
N ASP A 83 -10.23 12.05 -12.37
CA ASP A 83 -9.53 11.85 -11.09
C ASP A 83 -9.31 10.38 -10.71
N MET A 84 -9.72 9.44 -11.58
CA MET A 84 -9.76 7.99 -11.33
C MET A 84 -10.73 7.53 -10.23
N ASN A 85 -11.47 8.46 -9.61
CA ASN A 85 -12.38 8.20 -8.51
C ASN A 85 -13.83 8.46 -8.89
N THR A 86 -14.12 9.58 -9.55
CA THR A 86 -15.44 9.93 -10.07
C THR A 86 -15.49 9.62 -11.56
N TRP A 87 -16.41 8.73 -11.93
CA TRP A 87 -16.60 8.27 -13.30
C TRP A 87 -17.91 8.79 -13.87
N THR A 88 -17.90 9.13 -15.14
CA THR A 88 -19.08 9.51 -15.93
C THR A 88 -19.41 8.36 -16.88
N ASP A 89 -20.65 7.88 -16.84
CA ASP A 89 -21.22 6.95 -17.80
C ASP A 89 -21.80 7.75 -18.98
N HIS A 90 -21.24 7.57 -20.18
CA HIS A 90 -21.74 8.17 -21.42
C HIS A 90 -22.73 7.27 -22.17
N GLY A 91 -22.97 6.06 -21.65
CA GLY A 91 -23.87 5.07 -22.23
C GLY A 91 -23.29 4.43 -23.49
N VAL A 92 -24.20 4.01 -24.36
CA VAL A 92 -23.89 3.29 -25.60
C VAL A 92 -23.33 4.25 -26.64
N VAL A 93 -22.12 3.96 -27.12
CA VAL A 93 -21.46 4.77 -28.16
C VAL A 93 -21.66 4.23 -29.56
N MET A 94 -21.82 2.91 -29.69
CA MET A 94 -22.07 2.24 -30.97
C MET A 94 -22.62 0.83 -30.76
N LYS A 95 -23.32 0.30 -31.76
CA LYS A 95 -23.77 -1.09 -31.84
C LYS A 95 -23.16 -1.77 -33.06
N PRO A 96 -22.92 -3.10 -33.04
CA PRO A 96 -22.45 -3.82 -34.23
C PRO A 96 -23.40 -3.61 -35.42
N THR A 97 -24.72 -3.54 -35.18
CA THR A 97 -25.73 -3.29 -36.23
C THR A 97 -25.74 -1.89 -36.83
N ASP A 98 -24.95 -0.94 -36.28
CA ASP A 98 -24.78 0.38 -36.89
C ASP A 98 -23.89 0.30 -38.15
N PHE A 99 -23.08 -0.76 -38.26
CA PHE A 99 -22.40 -1.13 -39.50
C PHE A 99 -23.37 -1.92 -40.40
N ALA A 100 -23.68 -1.40 -41.58
CA ALA A 100 -24.65 -2.02 -42.50
C ALA A 100 -24.23 -3.41 -42.99
N TRP A 101 -22.94 -3.73 -42.91
CA TRP A 101 -22.34 -5.01 -43.31
C TRP A 101 -22.22 -6.01 -42.16
N SER A 102 -22.42 -5.57 -40.90
CA SER A 102 -22.36 -6.43 -39.73
C SER A 102 -23.70 -7.12 -39.47
N ILE A 103 -23.67 -8.32 -38.90
CA ILE A 103 -24.87 -9.10 -38.55
C ILE A 103 -25.17 -9.16 -37.05
N GLY A 104 -24.45 -8.39 -36.23
CA GLY A 104 -24.84 -8.08 -34.85
C GLY A 104 -24.01 -8.73 -33.73
N GLU A 105 -23.04 -9.61 -34.03
CA GLU A 105 -22.07 -10.09 -33.03
C GLU A 105 -20.88 -9.12 -32.91
N ALA A 106 -20.42 -8.88 -31.68
CA ALA A 106 -19.30 -7.99 -31.36
C ALA A 106 -18.29 -8.63 -30.38
N TRP A 107 -17.04 -8.14 -30.44
CA TRP A 107 -15.92 -8.49 -29.55
C TRP A 107 -15.16 -7.23 -29.11
N ALA A 108 -13.89 -7.37 -28.69
CA ALA A 108 -13.10 -6.25 -28.22
C ALA A 108 -12.94 -5.17 -29.29
N SER A 109 -12.73 -3.95 -28.80
CA SER A 109 -12.71 -2.74 -29.60
C SER A 109 -11.73 -1.75 -28.98
N GLN A 110 -11.15 -0.87 -29.79
CA GLN A 110 -10.32 0.21 -29.29
C GLN A 110 -10.66 1.53 -30.00
N ALA A 111 -10.79 2.60 -29.22
CA ALA A 111 -10.82 3.96 -29.74
C ALA A 111 -9.43 4.61 -29.65
N ILE A 112 -9.10 5.46 -30.62
CA ILE A 112 -7.90 6.30 -30.62
C ILE A 112 -8.19 7.67 -31.23
N GLU A 113 -7.58 8.72 -30.68
CA GLU A 113 -7.58 10.05 -31.30
C GLU A 113 -6.57 10.09 -32.45
N GLY A 114 -7.06 10.35 -33.66
CA GLY A 114 -6.24 10.43 -34.86
C GLY A 114 -5.45 11.74 -34.95
N PRO A 115 -4.47 11.82 -35.86
CA PRO A 115 -3.65 13.03 -36.05
C PRO A 115 -4.43 14.27 -36.50
N ASP A 116 -5.66 14.10 -36.96
CA ASP A 116 -6.58 15.16 -37.39
C ASP A 116 -7.53 15.64 -36.27
N GLY A 117 -7.39 15.09 -35.06
CA GLY A 117 -8.22 15.41 -33.89
C GLY A 117 -9.59 14.74 -33.89
N LYS A 118 -9.85 13.80 -34.80
CA LYS A 118 -11.05 12.94 -34.78
C LYS A 118 -10.79 11.67 -34.00
N PHE A 119 -11.85 11.02 -33.57
CA PHE A 119 -11.78 9.76 -32.83
C PHE A 119 -12.15 8.61 -33.75
N TYR A 120 -11.30 7.60 -33.82
CA TYR A 120 -11.47 6.42 -34.64
C TYR A 120 -11.70 5.22 -33.74
N PHE A 121 -12.85 4.55 -33.93
CA PHE A 121 -13.26 3.40 -33.13
C PHE A 121 -13.16 2.14 -33.98
N TYR A 122 -12.13 1.34 -33.70
CA TYR A 122 -11.87 0.07 -34.34
C TYR A 122 -12.59 -1.03 -33.58
N VAL A 123 -13.35 -1.85 -34.30
CA VAL A 123 -14.23 -2.85 -33.72
C VAL A 123 -14.06 -4.19 -34.39
N SER A 124 -14.33 -5.24 -33.63
CA SER A 124 -14.47 -6.59 -34.16
C SER A 124 -15.94 -6.97 -34.25
N THR A 125 -16.38 -7.38 -35.44
CA THR A 125 -17.74 -7.86 -35.65
C THR A 125 -17.81 -8.98 -36.67
N GLN A 126 -18.97 -9.62 -36.73
CA GLN A 126 -19.22 -10.66 -37.72
C GLN A 126 -19.73 -10.09 -39.06
N CYS A 127 -19.13 -10.53 -40.17
CA CYS A 127 -19.46 -10.14 -41.55
C CYS A 127 -20.24 -11.22 -42.31
N GLY A 128 -21.54 -11.33 -42.08
CA GLY A 128 -22.41 -12.21 -42.88
C GLY A 128 -22.31 -13.70 -42.54
N ASP A 129 -21.24 -14.39 -42.97
CA ASP A 129 -21.03 -15.83 -42.68
C ASP A 129 -20.72 -16.05 -41.18
N PRO A 130 -21.24 -17.12 -40.53
CA PRO A 130 -20.86 -17.57 -39.17
C PRO A 130 -19.37 -17.44 -38.83
N ASN A 131 -18.49 -17.75 -39.78
CA ASN A 131 -17.05 -17.78 -39.59
C ASN A 131 -16.32 -16.52 -40.08
N CYS A 132 -17.01 -15.59 -40.73
CA CYS A 132 -16.42 -14.33 -41.19
C CYS A 132 -16.37 -13.35 -40.02
N LYS A 133 -15.16 -13.12 -39.50
CA LYS A 133 -14.87 -12.08 -38.50
C LYS A 133 -14.08 -10.99 -39.20
N ALA A 134 -14.37 -9.74 -38.85
CA ALA A 134 -13.89 -8.58 -39.56
C ALA A 134 -13.61 -7.43 -38.60
N VAL A 135 -12.58 -6.65 -38.97
CA VAL A 135 -12.27 -5.39 -38.31
C VAL A 135 -12.97 -4.27 -39.07
N GLY A 136 -13.81 -3.51 -38.38
CA GLY A 136 -14.44 -2.28 -38.86
C GLY A 136 -13.80 -1.04 -38.24
N VAL A 137 -14.01 0.13 -38.85
CA VAL A 137 -13.62 1.41 -38.27
C VAL A 137 -14.75 2.44 -38.40
N ALA A 138 -15.09 3.06 -37.28
CA ALA A 138 -16.02 4.18 -37.22
C ALA A 138 -15.29 5.46 -36.82
N VAL A 139 -15.88 6.62 -37.11
CA VAL A 139 -15.30 7.94 -36.83
C VAL A 139 -16.27 8.84 -36.08
N SER A 140 -15.75 9.67 -35.18
CA SER A 140 -16.49 10.73 -34.49
C SER A 140 -15.65 12.01 -34.32
N ASP A 141 -16.33 13.14 -34.10
CA ASP A 141 -15.70 14.41 -33.70
C ASP A 141 -15.48 14.50 -32.18
N LYS A 142 -15.96 13.53 -31.40
CA LYS A 142 -15.83 13.50 -29.93
C LYS A 142 -15.52 12.09 -29.42
N PRO A 143 -14.83 11.96 -28.27
CA PRO A 143 -14.55 10.66 -27.69
C PRO A 143 -15.83 9.85 -27.40
N GLU A 144 -16.84 10.47 -26.79
CA GLU A 144 -18.09 9.81 -26.44
C GLU A 144 -19.05 9.58 -27.64
N GLY A 145 -18.62 9.90 -28.86
CA GLY A 145 -19.44 9.78 -30.04
C GLY A 145 -20.38 10.98 -30.28
N PRO A 146 -21.40 10.81 -31.14
CA PRO A 146 -21.78 9.56 -31.81
C PRO A 146 -20.75 9.14 -32.86
N TYR A 147 -20.54 7.83 -33.01
CA TYR A 147 -19.69 7.24 -34.05
C TYR A 147 -20.52 6.88 -35.28
N VAL A 148 -19.90 6.96 -36.46
CA VAL A 148 -20.49 6.51 -37.74
C VAL A 148 -19.49 5.66 -38.50
N ASP A 149 -19.97 4.62 -39.21
CA ASP A 149 -19.12 3.80 -40.09
C ASP A 149 -18.35 4.70 -41.06
N ALA A 150 -17.02 4.64 -40.99
CA ALA A 150 -16.15 5.57 -41.69
C ALA A 150 -15.94 5.18 -43.16
N ILE A 151 -16.20 3.92 -43.52
CA ILE A 151 -15.89 3.36 -44.84
C ILE A 151 -17.14 2.81 -45.53
N GLY A 152 -18.05 2.17 -44.78
CA GLY A 152 -19.23 1.48 -45.32
C GLY A 152 -18.99 -0.01 -45.64
N GLU A 153 -17.78 -0.52 -45.39
CA GLU A 153 -17.37 -1.91 -45.53
C GLU A 153 -16.26 -2.25 -44.51
N PRO A 154 -15.96 -3.54 -44.25
CA PRO A 154 -14.87 -3.91 -43.37
C PRO A 154 -13.50 -3.39 -43.81
N LEU A 155 -12.65 -3.01 -42.84
CA LEU A 155 -11.24 -2.67 -43.07
C LEU A 155 -10.37 -3.92 -43.24
N ILE A 156 -10.64 -4.97 -42.46
CA ILE A 156 -10.00 -6.29 -42.57
C ILE A 156 -11.08 -7.36 -42.72
N VAL A 157 -10.84 -8.32 -43.61
CA VAL A 157 -11.67 -9.52 -43.80
C VAL A 157 -10.79 -10.76 -43.89
N ASP A 158 -11.37 -11.92 -43.56
CA ASP A 158 -10.71 -13.25 -43.52
C ASP A 158 -9.89 -13.58 -44.78
N SER A 159 -10.29 -13.10 -45.96
CA SER A 159 -9.52 -13.34 -47.19
C SER A 159 -8.17 -12.60 -47.27
N MET A 160 -7.89 -11.68 -46.34
CA MET A 160 -6.66 -10.90 -46.28
C MET A 160 -5.58 -11.53 -45.41
N THR A 161 -5.94 -12.46 -44.53
CA THR A 161 -5.06 -13.09 -43.54
C THR A 161 -5.02 -14.61 -43.73
N ASP A 162 -3.92 -15.25 -43.28
CA ASP A 162 -3.89 -16.71 -43.21
C ASP A 162 -4.61 -17.16 -41.93
N ASN A 163 -5.41 -18.21 -42.05
CA ASN A 163 -6.10 -18.87 -40.94
C ASN A 163 -5.09 -19.54 -39.96
N GLY A 164 -3.81 -19.68 -40.32
CA GLY A 164 -2.76 -20.02 -39.37
C GLY A 164 -3.00 -21.37 -38.64
N PRO A 165 -2.32 -21.64 -37.51
CA PRO A 165 -2.38 -22.95 -36.85
C PRO A 165 -3.71 -23.23 -36.13
N ARG A 166 -4.36 -22.20 -35.58
CA ARG A 166 -5.65 -22.31 -34.86
C ARG A 166 -6.83 -22.49 -35.83
N GLY A 167 -6.65 -22.05 -37.09
CA GLY A 167 -7.63 -22.20 -38.16
C GLY A 167 -8.50 -20.95 -38.31
N TRP A 168 -9.81 -21.12 -38.15
CA TRP A 168 -10.80 -20.09 -38.45
C TRP A 168 -10.89 -19.06 -37.30
N TRP A 169 -11.37 -17.84 -37.60
CA TRP A 169 -11.63 -16.74 -36.64
C TRP A 169 -10.40 -15.94 -36.21
N ASN A 170 -9.53 -15.59 -37.15
CA ASN A 170 -8.28 -14.90 -36.83
C ASN A 170 -8.40 -13.37 -36.71
N ASP A 171 -9.40 -12.76 -37.34
CA ASP A 171 -9.51 -11.31 -37.43
C ASP A 171 -10.35 -10.70 -36.30
N PHE A 172 -9.78 -10.69 -35.10
CA PHE A 172 -10.39 -10.15 -33.88
C PHE A 172 -9.48 -9.18 -33.11
N ASP A 173 -10.13 -8.42 -32.25
CA ASP A 173 -9.57 -7.60 -31.18
C ASP A 173 -8.49 -6.62 -31.68
N PRO A 174 -8.87 -5.62 -32.50
CA PRO A 174 -7.92 -4.66 -33.03
C PRO A 174 -7.38 -3.76 -31.92
N THR A 175 -6.08 -3.53 -31.97
CA THR A 175 -5.40 -2.46 -31.27
C THR A 175 -4.73 -1.52 -32.25
N VAL A 176 -4.72 -0.23 -31.91
CA VAL A 176 -4.12 0.81 -32.74
C VAL A 176 -3.21 1.68 -31.90
N MET A 177 -2.04 1.99 -32.45
CA MET A 177 -1.14 3.00 -31.89
C MET A 177 -0.72 4.00 -32.96
N ILE A 178 -0.38 5.21 -32.54
CA ILE A 178 0.29 6.21 -33.37
C ILE A 178 1.69 6.37 -32.80
N ASP A 179 2.70 6.03 -33.58
CA ASP A 179 4.11 6.12 -33.19
C ASP A 179 4.57 7.59 -33.08
N ASP A 180 5.73 7.82 -32.48
CA ASP A 180 6.29 9.16 -32.23
C ASP A 180 6.50 9.97 -33.53
N ASP A 181 6.67 9.30 -34.67
CA ASP A 181 6.81 9.92 -35.99
C ASP A 181 5.44 10.21 -36.67
N GLY A 182 4.34 9.92 -35.98
CA GLY A 182 2.97 10.08 -36.44
C GLY A 182 2.50 8.97 -37.38
N THR A 183 3.20 7.83 -37.44
CA THR A 183 2.77 6.65 -38.20
C THR A 183 1.75 5.84 -37.41
N PRO A 184 0.54 5.64 -37.93
CA PRO A 184 -0.43 4.75 -37.31
C PRO A 184 -0.15 3.28 -37.67
N TRP A 185 -0.25 2.42 -36.68
CA TRP A 185 -0.11 0.97 -36.78
C TRP A 185 -1.32 0.30 -36.15
N MET A 186 -1.75 -0.82 -36.74
CA MET A 186 -2.82 -1.65 -36.21
C MET A 186 -2.33 -3.08 -36.07
N SER A 187 -2.61 -3.68 -34.92
CA SER A 187 -2.39 -5.11 -34.65
C SER A 187 -3.71 -5.75 -34.24
N TRP A 188 -3.88 -7.02 -34.52
CA TRP A 188 -5.08 -7.80 -34.19
C TRP A 188 -4.73 -9.28 -34.27
N GLY A 189 -5.61 -10.16 -33.79
CA GLY A 189 -5.35 -11.58 -33.94
C GLY A 189 -6.07 -12.49 -32.96
N ASN A 190 -6.26 -13.74 -33.38
CA ASN A 190 -6.61 -14.86 -32.53
C ASN A 190 -5.77 -16.09 -32.94
N GLY A 191 -4.93 -16.59 -32.03
CA GLY A 191 -3.94 -17.64 -32.27
C GLY A 191 -2.76 -17.24 -33.18
N THR A 192 -2.95 -16.23 -34.02
CA THR A 192 -1.92 -15.59 -34.85
C THR A 192 -2.03 -14.09 -34.65
N CYS A 193 -0.91 -13.42 -34.33
CA CYS A 193 -0.87 -11.97 -34.16
C CYS A 193 -0.42 -11.31 -35.47
N PHE A 194 -1.24 -10.39 -36.00
CA PHE A 194 -0.95 -9.64 -37.21
C PHE A 194 -0.58 -8.19 -36.87
N LEU A 195 0.18 -7.57 -37.77
CA LEU A 195 0.50 -6.15 -37.74
C LEU A 195 0.37 -5.57 -39.14
N VAL A 196 -0.18 -4.36 -39.25
CA VAL A 196 -0.23 -3.61 -40.49
C VAL A 196 -0.01 -2.13 -40.22
N LYS A 197 0.66 -1.47 -41.15
CA LYS A 197 0.74 -0.02 -41.17
C LYS A 197 -0.55 0.57 -41.73
N LEU A 198 -1.04 1.65 -41.13
CA LEU A 198 -2.18 2.41 -41.63
C LEU A 198 -1.72 3.69 -42.33
N LYS A 199 -2.55 4.21 -43.24
CA LYS A 199 -2.42 5.59 -43.71
C LYS A 199 -2.84 6.56 -42.61
N LYS A 200 -2.36 7.81 -42.69
CA LYS A 200 -2.68 8.88 -41.71
C LYS A 200 -4.17 9.28 -41.66
N ASN A 201 -4.99 8.82 -42.60
CA ASN A 201 -6.45 9.00 -42.54
C ASN A 201 -7.14 7.93 -41.67
N MET A 202 -6.38 6.97 -41.11
CA MET A 202 -6.81 5.93 -40.17
C MET A 202 -7.79 4.89 -40.76
N ILE A 203 -8.18 5.01 -42.03
CA ILE A 203 -9.23 4.17 -42.64
C ILE A 203 -8.73 3.34 -43.84
N GLU A 204 -7.42 3.35 -44.10
CA GLU A 204 -6.81 2.60 -45.20
C GLU A 204 -5.49 1.97 -44.74
N LEU A 205 -5.16 0.80 -45.29
CA LEU A 205 -3.86 0.15 -45.08
C LEU A 205 -2.76 0.86 -45.90
N ASP A 206 -1.54 0.87 -45.37
CA ASP A 206 -0.33 1.42 -46.00
C ASP A 206 0.81 0.38 -46.07
N GLY A 207 0.50 -0.81 -46.58
CA GLY A 207 1.49 -1.87 -46.75
C GLY A 207 0.90 -3.27 -46.68
N ASP A 208 1.79 -4.25 -46.61
CA ASP A 208 1.45 -5.66 -46.43
C ASP A 208 1.12 -5.96 -44.96
N ILE A 209 0.25 -6.93 -44.73
CA ILE A 209 -0.02 -7.48 -43.40
C ILE A 209 1.12 -8.44 -43.05
N ILE A 210 1.75 -8.25 -41.89
CA ILE A 210 2.82 -9.12 -41.41
C ILE A 210 2.37 -9.92 -40.19
N VAL A 211 2.94 -11.12 -40.03
CA VAL A 211 2.70 -11.99 -38.87
C VAL A 211 3.79 -11.77 -37.83
N LEU A 212 3.39 -11.44 -36.60
CA LEU A 212 4.30 -11.30 -35.47
C LEU A 212 4.44 -12.67 -34.77
N PRO A 213 5.67 -13.21 -34.63
CA PRO A 213 5.89 -14.45 -33.91
C PRO A 213 5.84 -14.21 -32.40
N MET A 214 4.64 -14.32 -31.83
CA MET A 214 4.36 -14.08 -30.41
C MET A 214 4.32 -15.39 -29.62
N GLU A 215 5.05 -15.46 -28.51
CA GLU A 215 5.07 -16.64 -27.64
C GLU A 215 3.81 -16.71 -26.78
N ASN A 216 3.20 -17.89 -26.69
CA ASN A 216 1.97 -18.19 -25.92
C ASN A 216 0.75 -17.31 -26.28
N TYR A 217 0.76 -16.65 -27.43
CA TYR A 217 -0.30 -15.73 -27.86
C TYR A 217 -1.65 -16.44 -28.06
N VAL A 218 -2.71 -15.84 -27.51
CA VAL A 218 -4.10 -16.29 -27.68
C VAL A 218 -4.90 -15.27 -28.46
N GLU A 219 -5.04 -14.03 -27.97
CA GLU A 219 -5.83 -12.96 -28.61
C GLU A 219 -5.58 -11.59 -27.97
N GLY A 220 -6.29 -10.55 -28.46
CA GLY A 220 -6.35 -9.22 -27.88
C GLY A 220 -5.00 -8.56 -27.59
N PRO A 221 -4.20 -8.27 -28.65
CA PRO A 221 -2.98 -7.50 -28.48
C PRO A 221 -3.31 -6.09 -27.99
N TRP A 222 -2.46 -5.53 -27.14
CA TRP A 222 -2.47 -4.15 -26.70
C TRP A 222 -1.10 -3.55 -27.03
N LEU A 223 -1.05 -2.81 -28.13
CA LEU A 223 0.18 -2.31 -28.72
C LEU A 223 0.42 -0.87 -28.30
N TYR A 224 1.56 -0.57 -27.69
CA TYR A 224 1.95 0.80 -27.34
C TYR A 224 3.47 0.97 -27.29
N LYS A 225 3.91 2.23 -27.18
CA LYS A 225 5.32 2.59 -27.06
C LYS A 225 5.53 3.45 -25.81
N ARG A 226 6.62 3.20 -25.10
CA ARG A 226 7.01 3.95 -23.91
C ARG A 226 8.53 3.97 -23.75
N ASP A 227 9.08 5.16 -23.51
CA ASP A 227 10.51 5.39 -23.25
C ASP A 227 11.45 4.71 -24.26
N GLY A 228 11.05 4.69 -25.55
CA GLY A 228 11.82 4.11 -26.64
C GLY A 228 11.58 2.62 -26.91
N HIS A 229 10.83 1.92 -26.05
CA HIS A 229 10.48 0.51 -26.22
C HIS A 229 9.05 0.35 -26.75
N TYR A 230 8.84 -0.62 -27.64
CA TYR A 230 7.52 -1.09 -28.03
C TYR A 230 7.09 -2.25 -27.13
N TYR A 231 5.83 -2.24 -26.75
CA TYR A 231 5.20 -3.24 -25.91
C TYR A 231 4.00 -3.82 -26.65
N ASN A 232 3.87 -5.14 -26.60
CA ASN A 232 2.66 -5.83 -27.00
C ASN A 232 2.24 -6.71 -25.82
N VAL A 233 1.13 -6.34 -25.19
CA VAL A 233 0.55 -7.03 -24.04
C VAL A 233 -0.70 -7.76 -24.52
N TYR A 234 -0.87 -9.03 -24.20
CA TYR A 234 -1.89 -9.85 -24.86
C TYR A 234 -2.42 -10.96 -23.96
N ALA A 235 -3.63 -11.43 -24.27
CA ALA A 235 -4.17 -12.64 -23.69
C ALA A 235 -3.29 -13.83 -24.12
N SER A 236 -2.88 -14.63 -23.14
CA SER A 236 -1.91 -15.71 -23.29
C SER A 236 -2.37 -16.97 -22.58
N MET A 237 -1.97 -18.14 -23.08
CA MET A 237 -2.47 -19.40 -22.55
C MET A 237 -1.72 -19.79 -21.26
N GLY A 238 -2.41 -19.76 -20.12
CA GLY A 238 -1.93 -20.29 -18.86
C GLY A 238 -2.27 -21.78 -18.66
N HIS A 239 -2.23 -22.25 -17.41
CA HIS A 239 -2.58 -23.62 -17.03
C HIS A 239 -3.60 -23.65 -15.88
N PRO A 240 -4.94 -23.67 -16.11
CA PRO A 240 -5.64 -24.08 -17.35
C PRO A 240 -6.39 -22.99 -18.16
N LEU A 241 -6.41 -21.72 -17.73
CA LEU A 241 -7.16 -20.63 -18.38
C LEU A 241 -6.23 -19.53 -18.92
N GLU A 242 -6.81 -18.54 -19.60
CA GLU A 242 -6.06 -17.38 -20.10
C GLU A 242 -5.50 -16.51 -18.97
N THR A 243 -4.33 -15.93 -19.24
CA THR A 243 -3.57 -14.98 -18.40
C THR A 243 -3.15 -13.81 -19.28
N ILE A 244 -2.63 -12.72 -18.74
CA ILE A 244 -2.03 -11.65 -19.56
C ILE A 244 -0.51 -11.82 -19.54
N SER A 245 0.11 -11.86 -20.71
CA SER A 245 1.57 -11.82 -20.89
C SER A 245 1.97 -10.61 -21.73
N TYR A 246 3.27 -10.33 -21.80
CA TYR A 246 3.77 -9.29 -22.69
C TYR A 246 5.10 -9.64 -23.36
N ALA A 247 5.34 -8.92 -24.47
CA ALA A 247 6.60 -8.91 -25.18
C ALA A 247 7.08 -7.48 -25.42
N MET A 248 8.39 -7.31 -25.53
CA MET A 248 9.04 -6.03 -25.84
C MET A 248 9.83 -6.12 -27.14
N ALA A 249 9.93 -5.00 -27.84
CA ALA A 249 10.77 -4.85 -29.03
C ALA A 249 11.37 -3.43 -29.13
N ASP A 250 12.52 -3.30 -29.80
CA ASP A 250 13.12 -2.00 -30.14
C ASP A 250 12.60 -1.45 -31.48
N ASN A 251 11.89 -2.28 -32.24
CA ASN A 251 11.25 -1.93 -33.51
C ASN A 251 9.86 -2.57 -33.56
N ILE A 252 8.87 -1.84 -34.09
CA ILE A 252 7.47 -2.28 -34.13
C ILE A 252 7.25 -3.56 -34.94
N GLU A 253 8.06 -3.79 -35.99
CA GLU A 253 8.01 -5.02 -36.79
C GLU A 253 8.75 -6.19 -36.11
N GLY A 254 9.38 -5.95 -34.96
CA GLY A 254 10.14 -6.92 -34.17
C GLY A 254 11.66 -6.87 -34.40
N PRO A 255 12.41 -7.86 -33.89
CA PRO A 255 11.92 -9.06 -33.20
C PRO A 255 11.28 -8.73 -31.83
N TRP A 256 10.22 -9.46 -31.50
CA TRP A 256 9.52 -9.37 -30.23
C TRP A 256 10.08 -10.39 -29.24
N THR A 257 10.47 -9.93 -28.05
CA THR A 257 11.03 -10.74 -26.98
C THR A 257 9.97 -10.98 -25.91
N PHE A 258 9.64 -12.23 -25.63
CA PHE A 258 8.70 -12.61 -24.56
C PHE A 258 9.29 -12.26 -23.18
N MET A 259 8.51 -11.57 -22.36
CA MET A 259 8.95 -11.07 -21.05
C MET A 259 8.29 -11.80 -19.87
N GLY A 260 7.36 -12.71 -20.14
CA GLY A 260 6.65 -13.49 -19.13
C GLY A 260 5.20 -13.04 -18.92
N GLU A 261 4.58 -13.69 -17.93
CA GLU A 261 3.24 -13.37 -17.45
C GLU A 261 3.26 -12.02 -16.71
N LEU A 262 2.37 -11.11 -17.11
CA LEU A 262 2.12 -9.84 -16.46
C LEU A 262 1.10 -9.98 -15.32
N THR A 263 0.02 -10.71 -15.54
CA THR A 263 -0.94 -11.04 -14.49
C THR A 263 -1.63 -12.37 -14.76
N GLY A 264 -2.00 -13.06 -13.68
CA GLY A 264 -2.60 -14.39 -13.73
C GLY A 264 -4.03 -14.41 -14.25
N MET A 265 -4.71 -15.52 -14.00
CA MET A 265 -6.08 -15.75 -14.48
C MET A 265 -7.06 -14.80 -13.81
N ALA A 266 -8.05 -14.34 -14.59
CA ALA A 266 -9.17 -13.59 -14.07
C ALA A 266 -10.11 -14.48 -13.23
N GLU A 267 -10.52 -13.98 -12.07
CA GLU A 267 -11.48 -14.68 -11.20
C GLU A 267 -12.84 -14.88 -11.91
N ASP A 268 -13.35 -16.11 -11.88
CA ASP A 268 -14.61 -16.57 -12.52
C ASP A 268 -14.72 -16.37 -14.05
N SER A 269 -13.63 -15.98 -14.72
CA SER A 269 -13.59 -15.74 -16.17
C SER A 269 -12.66 -16.72 -16.88
N PHE A 270 -13.08 -17.23 -18.05
CA PHE A 270 -12.21 -18.01 -18.92
C PHE A 270 -11.25 -17.13 -19.72
N THR A 271 -11.71 -15.94 -20.11
CA THR A 271 -10.95 -14.95 -20.90
C THR A 271 -10.47 -13.79 -20.04
N ILE A 272 -9.43 -13.10 -20.51
CA ILE A 272 -8.92 -11.85 -19.92
C ILE A 272 -8.27 -10.99 -21.02
N HIS A 273 -8.52 -9.68 -21.02
CA HIS A 273 -7.95 -8.74 -22.00
C HIS A 273 -7.21 -7.57 -21.34
N PRO A 274 -6.04 -7.18 -21.86
CA PRO A 274 -5.29 -6.03 -21.34
C PRO A 274 -5.70 -4.71 -21.99
N GLY A 275 -5.70 -3.65 -21.18
CA GLY A 275 -5.65 -2.26 -21.63
C GLY A 275 -4.75 -1.45 -20.70
N ILE A 276 -3.63 -0.92 -21.21
CA ILE A 276 -2.65 -0.16 -20.40
C ILE A 276 -2.63 1.30 -20.80
N ILE A 277 -2.61 2.18 -19.80
CA ILE A 277 -2.53 3.63 -20.04
C ILE A 277 -1.75 4.34 -18.93
N ASP A 278 -0.98 5.35 -19.32
CA ASP A 278 -0.40 6.32 -18.40
C ASP A 278 -1.40 7.46 -18.18
N TYR A 279 -1.75 7.74 -16.93
CA TYR A 279 -2.67 8.82 -16.57
C TYR A 279 -2.27 9.50 -15.27
N LYS A 280 -2.15 10.83 -15.30
CA LYS A 280 -1.79 11.67 -14.13
C LYS A 280 -0.56 11.20 -13.33
N GLY A 281 0.48 10.76 -14.05
CA GLY A 281 1.76 10.39 -13.45
C GLY A 281 1.82 8.96 -12.90
N LYS A 282 0.78 8.16 -13.10
CA LYS A 282 0.72 6.73 -12.78
C LYS A 282 0.40 5.93 -14.02
N SER A 283 0.71 4.64 -14.00
CA SER A 283 0.38 3.69 -15.05
C SER A 283 -0.66 2.70 -14.53
N TYR A 284 -1.60 2.30 -15.38
CA TYR A 284 -2.71 1.44 -14.98
C TYR A 284 -2.87 0.27 -15.93
N LEU A 285 -3.15 -0.91 -15.38
CA LEU A 285 -3.65 -2.06 -16.12
C LEU A 285 -5.16 -2.13 -15.92
N PHE A 286 -5.90 -1.93 -17.00
CA PHE A 286 -7.30 -2.31 -17.12
C PHE A 286 -7.40 -3.74 -17.65
N TYR A 287 -8.30 -4.50 -17.05
CA TYR A 287 -8.61 -5.87 -17.44
C TYR A 287 -10.06 -6.20 -17.08
N HIS A 288 -10.50 -7.44 -17.20
CA HIS A 288 -11.82 -7.85 -16.71
C HIS A 288 -11.77 -9.15 -15.92
N ASN A 289 -12.70 -9.32 -14.98
CA ASN A 289 -13.02 -10.58 -14.33
C ASN A 289 -14.52 -10.87 -14.47
N SER A 290 -15.05 -11.91 -13.83
CA SER A 290 -16.50 -12.22 -13.88
C SER A 290 -17.13 -12.36 -12.49
N ILE A 291 -16.69 -11.55 -11.53
CA ILE A 291 -17.12 -11.64 -10.11
C ILE A 291 -18.34 -10.77 -9.76
N LEU A 292 -18.79 -9.91 -10.67
CA LEU A 292 -19.90 -9.00 -10.39
C LEU A 292 -21.20 -9.80 -10.22
N SER A 293 -21.92 -9.51 -9.13
CA SER A 293 -23.30 -9.93 -8.96
C SER A 293 -24.23 -8.76 -9.23
N LEU A 294 -25.12 -8.90 -10.22
CA LEU A 294 -26.04 -7.84 -10.65
C LEU A 294 -27.43 -8.42 -10.88
N ASP A 295 -28.47 -7.71 -10.43
CA ASP A 295 -29.89 -8.05 -10.62
C ASP A 295 -30.30 -9.48 -10.20
N GLY A 296 -29.67 -10.00 -9.14
CA GLY A 296 -29.94 -11.34 -8.62
C GLY A 296 -29.17 -12.47 -9.32
N TYR A 297 -28.33 -12.15 -10.30
CA TYR A 297 -27.41 -13.07 -10.94
C TYR A 297 -26.04 -13.01 -10.26
N GLY A 298 -25.50 -14.17 -9.89
CA GLY A 298 -24.16 -14.28 -9.31
C GLY A 298 -23.04 -14.29 -10.36
N PRO A 299 -21.78 -14.42 -9.91
CA PRO A 299 -20.61 -14.58 -10.77
C PRO A 299 -20.76 -15.73 -11.76
N ALA A 300 -20.33 -15.54 -13.01
CA ALA A 300 -20.28 -16.59 -14.01
C ALA A 300 -19.46 -16.16 -15.23
N THR A 301 -18.80 -17.11 -15.88
CA THR A 301 -18.20 -16.87 -17.21
C THR A 301 -19.24 -16.33 -18.18
N GLY A 302 -18.90 -15.24 -18.88
CA GLY A 302 -19.82 -14.48 -19.74
C GLY A 302 -20.46 -13.26 -19.09
N ARG A 303 -20.20 -13.02 -17.79
CA ARG A 303 -20.65 -11.85 -17.04
C ARG A 303 -19.45 -10.99 -16.65
N ARG A 304 -18.69 -10.58 -17.66
CA ARG A 304 -17.41 -9.90 -17.44
C ARG A 304 -17.63 -8.51 -16.86
N SER A 305 -16.66 -8.01 -16.13
CA SER A 305 -16.68 -6.68 -15.54
C SER A 305 -15.28 -6.09 -15.50
N VAL A 306 -15.14 -4.87 -16.02
CA VAL A 306 -13.87 -4.14 -16.09
C VAL A 306 -13.33 -3.89 -14.68
N CYS A 307 -12.03 -4.10 -14.53
CA CYS A 307 -11.23 -3.88 -13.34
C CYS A 307 -10.03 -2.99 -13.67
N VAL A 308 -9.43 -2.38 -12.65
CA VAL A 308 -8.24 -1.54 -12.78
C VAL A 308 -7.32 -1.74 -11.57
N ASP A 309 -6.04 -1.94 -11.83
CA ASP A 309 -4.97 -1.97 -10.83
C ASP A 309 -3.77 -1.14 -11.33
N GLU A 310 -2.95 -0.64 -10.41
CA GLU A 310 -1.76 0.16 -10.73
C GLU A 310 -0.66 -0.74 -11.29
N LEU A 311 0.04 -0.25 -12.31
CA LEU A 311 1.13 -0.94 -13.01
C LEU A 311 2.43 -0.18 -12.80
N PHE A 312 3.52 -0.92 -12.59
CA PHE A 312 4.84 -0.34 -12.33
C PHE A 312 5.87 -0.85 -13.33
N TYR A 313 6.71 0.07 -13.81
CA TYR A 313 7.86 -0.25 -14.65
C TYR A 313 9.13 -0.31 -13.79
N ASN A 314 10.03 -1.23 -14.14
CA ASN A 314 11.39 -1.25 -13.66
C ASN A 314 12.23 -0.20 -14.42
N PRO A 315 13.40 0.20 -13.90
CA PRO A 315 14.27 1.17 -14.55
C PRO A 315 14.73 0.78 -15.97
N ASP A 316 14.70 -0.52 -16.30
CA ASP A 316 15.06 -1.05 -17.62
C ASP A 316 13.87 -1.14 -18.60
N GLY A 317 12.70 -0.62 -18.22
CA GLY A 317 11.47 -0.65 -19.01
C GLY A 317 10.65 -1.93 -18.85
N THR A 318 11.15 -2.97 -18.18
CA THR A 318 10.33 -4.17 -17.94
C THR A 318 9.16 -3.86 -16.99
N ILE A 319 8.05 -4.58 -17.15
CA ILE A 319 6.86 -4.40 -16.33
C ILE A 319 6.90 -5.35 -15.14
N ARG A 320 6.62 -4.84 -13.94
CA ARG A 320 6.44 -5.68 -12.74
C ARG A 320 5.12 -6.45 -12.82
N PRO A 321 5.06 -7.70 -12.33
CA PRO A 321 3.80 -8.44 -12.26
C PRO A 321 2.70 -7.65 -11.53
N VAL A 322 1.50 -7.61 -12.10
CA VAL A 322 0.34 -6.93 -11.53
C VAL A 322 -0.52 -7.94 -10.79
N ILE A 323 -0.77 -7.68 -9.50
CA ILE A 323 -1.72 -8.46 -8.69
C ILE A 323 -3.10 -7.88 -8.91
N GLN A 324 -4.06 -8.72 -9.31
CA GLN A 324 -5.47 -8.36 -9.43
C GLN A 324 -6.07 -8.19 -8.04
N THR A 325 -6.72 -7.05 -7.76
CA THR A 325 -7.26 -6.79 -6.42
C THR A 325 -8.74 -6.43 -6.45
N ARG A 326 -9.45 -6.67 -5.34
CA ARG A 326 -10.84 -6.18 -5.15
C ARG A 326 -10.89 -4.70 -4.76
N ALA A 327 -9.84 -4.17 -4.14
CA ALA A 327 -9.74 -2.76 -3.78
C ALA A 327 -9.44 -1.87 -5.01
N GLY A 328 -8.75 -2.44 -6.00
CA GLY A 328 -8.18 -1.74 -7.16
C GLY A 328 -7.39 -0.51 -6.75
N ILE A 329 -7.66 0.62 -7.40
CA ILE A 329 -6.92 1.87 -7.21
C ILE A 329 -7.45 2.76 -6.07
N LYS A 330 -8.12 2.18 -5.07
CA LYS A 330 -8.65 2.95 -3.95
C LYS A 330 -7.50 3.58 -3.13
N PRO A 331 -7.62 4.87 -2.77
CA PRO A 331 -6.65 5.48 -1.88
C PRO A 331 -6.69 4.82 -0.49
N LEU A 332 -5.52 4.64 0.10
CA LEU A 332 -5.36 4.19 1.48
C LEU A 332 -5.72 5.35 2.42
N LEU A 333 -7.00 5.48 2.79
CA LEU A 333 -7.48 6.60 3.59
C LEU A 333 -7.27 6.38 5.10
N PRO A 334 -6.80 7.40 5.84
CA PRO A 334 -6.62 7.32 7.28
C PRO A 334 -7.98 7.28 8.02
N ALA A 335 -7.99 6.70 9.22
CA ALA A 335 -9.21 6.52 10.00
C ALA A 335 -9.63 7.81 10.72
N GLU A 336 -10.91 8.19 10.64
CA GLU A 336 -11.41 9.43 11.27
C GLU A 336 -11.65 9.34 12.79
N ASP A 337 -11.67 8.13 13.35
CA ASP A 337 -11.90 7.86 14.77
C ASP A 337 -10.99 6.71 15.25
N GLY A 338 -10.45 6.83 16.47
CA GLY A 338 -9.54 5.85 17.05
C GLY A 338 -10.22 4.59 17.60
N ALA A 339 -9.45 3.51 17.73
CA ALA A 339 -9.92 2.20 18.18
C ALA A 339 -10.53 2.15 19.59
N PHE A 340 -10.20 3.08 20.50
CA PHE A 340 -10.90 3.21 21.80
C PHE A 340 -12.41 3.37 21.60
N LYS A 341 -12.81 4.17 20.60
CA LYS A 341 -14.21 4.43 20.25
C LYS A 341 -14.77 3.38 19.31
N THR A 342 -14.02 3.00 18.28
CA THR A 342 -14.56 2.22 17.16
C THR A 342 -14.42 0.71 17.33
N ARG A 343 -13.44 0.25 18.14
CA ARG A 343 -13.01 -1.15 18.23
C ARG A 343 -12.59 -1.75 16.87
N LYS A 344 -12.21 -0.91 15.92
CA LYS A 344 -11.77 -1.30 14.57
C LYS A 344 -10.32 -0.89 14.35
N TYR A 345 -9.58 -1.75 13.67
CA TYR A 345 -8.21 -1.51 13.25
C TYR A 345 -8.13 -1.68 11.73
N ARG A 346 -7.40 -0.78 11.07
CA ARG A 346 -7.17 -0.86 9.61
C ARG A 346 -6.25 -2.03 9.31
N ASN A 347 -6.54 -2.75 8.24
CA ASN A 347 -5.60 -3.71 7.65
C ASN A 347 -5.13 -3.10 6.34
N VAL A 348 -4.09 -2.28 6.44
CA VAL A 348 -3.53 -1.50 5.34
C VAL A 348 -2.98 -2.42 4.24
N PHE A 349 -2.43 -3.59 4.58
CA PHE A 349 -2.02 -4.56 3.57
C PHE A 349 -3.21 -5.06 2.74
N VAL A 350 -4.33 -5.42 3.37
CA VAL A 350 -5.54 -5.83 2.64
C VAL A 350 -6.11 -4.68 1.82
N GLU A 351 -6.14 -3.47 2.39
CA GLU A 351 -6.54 -2.26 1.67
C GLU A 351 -5.62 -1.97 0.46
N ALA A 352 -4.34 -2.35 0.54
CA ALA A 352 -3.34 -2.21 -0.53
C ALA A 352 -3.35 -3.37 -1.54
N GLY A 353 -4.23 -4.37 -1.37
CA GLY A 353 -4.43 -5.46 -2.33
C GLY A 353 -3.86 -6.82 -1.93
N TYR A 354 -3.21 -6.95 -0.77
CA TYR A 354 -2.70 -8.24 -0.31
C TYR A 354 -3.83 -9.14 0.20
N ALA A 355 -3.80 -10.44 -0.13
CA ALA A 355 -4.80 -11.39 0.35
C ALA A 355 -4.76 -11.49 1.89
N PRO A 356 -5.90 -11.47 2.61
CA PRO A 356 -5.93 -11.54 4.07
C PRO A 356 -5.14 -12.72 4.67
N GLU A 357 -5.24 -13.89 4.05
CA GLU A 357 -4.53 -15.10 4.48
C GLU A 357 -3.01 -14.97 4.28
N ALA A 358 -2.57 -14.28 3.22
CA ALA A 358 -1.16 -13.99 2.99
C ALA A 358 -0.63 -13.00 4.03
N VAL A 359 -1.42 -12.00 4.41
CA VAL A 359 -1.06 -11.05 5.47
C VAL A 359 -0.91 -11.77 6.81
N ASP A 360 -1.86 -12.64 7.16
CA ASP A 360 -1.80 -13.45 8.38
C ASP A 360 -0.56 -14.37 8.38
N ALA A 361 -0.29 -15.04 7.27
CA ALA A 361 0.89 -15.89 7.12
C ALA A 361 2.19 -15.09 7.22
N LYS A 362 2.25 -13.88 6.63
CA LYS A 362 3.44 -13.02 6.67
C LYS A 362 3.72 -12.51 8.08
N VAL A 363 2.71 -12.08 8.84
CA VAL A 363 2.91 -11.68 10.24
C VAL A 363 3.48 -12.84 11.07
N GLU A 364 2.93 -14.05 10.89
CA GLU A 364 3.40 -15.25 11.58
C GLU A 364 4.81 -15.65 11.14
N GLU A 365 5.15 -15.52 9.84
CA GLU A 365 6.50 -15.72 9.31
C GLU A 365 7.51 -14.79 9.98
N VAL A 366 7.25 -13.48 10.01
CA VAL A 366 8.14 -12.48 10.62
C VAL A 366 8.27 -12.71 12.13
N PHE A 367 7.19 -13.07 12.82
CA PHE A 367 7.25 -13.47 14.23
C PHE A 367 8.16 -14.69 14.43
N ASN A 368 8.01 -15.72 13.59
CA ASN A 368 8.83 -16.92 13.67
C ASN A 368 10.29 -16.65 13.34
N GLU A 369 10.61 -15.78 12.39
CA GLU A 369 11.99 -15.34 12.11
C GLU A 369 12.66 -14.78 13.36
N VAL A 370 11.99 -13.85 14.05
CA VAL A 370 12.53 -13.15 15.24
C VAL A 370 12.62 -14.08 16.47
N PHE A 371 11.64 -14.95 16.69
CA PHE A 371 11.56 -15.74 17.94
C PHE A 371 12.09 -17.18 17.82
N PHE A 372 12.03 -17.78 16.64
CA PHE A 372 12.30 -19.22 16.44
C PHE A 372 13.23 -19.52 15.27
N GLY A 373 13.55 -18.52 14.44
CA GLY A 373 14.43 -18.63 13.29
C GLY A 373 15.89 -18.92 13.63
N PRO A 374 16.73 -19.14 12.61
CA PRO A 374 18.16 -19.39 12.79
C PRO A 374 18.88 -18.22 13.46
N ASP A 375 18.43 -17.00 13.17
CA ASP A 375 18.97 -15.74 13.67
C ASP A 375 18.13 -15.14 14.80
N LYS A 376 17.30 -15.96 15.46
CA LYS A 376 16.39 -15.52 16.51
C LYS A 376 17.07 -14.75 17.63
N VAL A 377 16.27 -13.93 18.29
CA VAL A 377 16.68 -13.18 19.48
C VAL A 377 16.06 -13.71 20.77
N TYR A 378 15.11 -14.64 20.70
CA TYR A 378 14.47 -15.27 21.85
C TYR A 378 15.13 -16.61 22.25
N PHE A 379 15.49 -16.71 23.53
CA PHE A 379 16.19 -17.86 24.10
C PHE A 379 15.51 -18.35 25.36
N GLU A 380 15.01 -19.59 25.32
CA GLU A 380 14.53 -20.29 26.49
C GLU A 380 15.70 -20.83 27.31
N VAL A 381 15.65 -20.60 28.62
CA VAL A 381 16.65 -21.08 29.58
C VAL A 381 15.98 -21.58 30.84
N GLU A 382 16.57 -22.60 31.45
CA GLU A 382 15.89 -23.37 32.52
C GLU A 382 14.52 -23.90 32.02
N ASP A 383 13.68 -24.41 32.92
CA ASP A 383 12.39 -24.97 32.49
C ASP A 383 11.32 -23.89 32.22
N SER A 384 11.49 -22.68 32.77
CA SER A 384 10.42 -21.68 32.88
C SER A 384 10.83 -20.22 32.64
N LEU A 385 12.05 -19.96 32.15
CA LEU A 385 12.55 -18.62 31.86
C LEU A 385 12.89 -18.47 30.37
N ALA A 386 12.93 -17.23 29.90
CA ALA A 386 13.48 -16.89 28.61
C ALA A 386 13.97 -15.45 28.59
N TYR A 387 14.85 -15.11 27.66
CA TYR A 387 15.28 -13.73 27.42
C TYR A 387 15.28 -13.39 25.93
N ILE A 388 15.21 -12.08 25.65
CA ILE A 388 15.50 -11.49 24.35
C ILE A 388 16.93 -10.95 24.40
N SER A 389 17.81 -11.43 23.53
CA SER A 389 19.19 -10.97 23.45
C SER A 389 19.35 -9.93 22.35
N ASP A 390 20.01 -8.82 22.68
CA ASP A 390 20.69 -8.00 21.69
C ASP A 390 21.97 -8.75 21.28
N ILE A 391 21.85 -9.54 20.20
CA ILE A 391 22.92 -10.44 19.73
C ILE A 391 24.21 -9.68 19.42
N LYS A 392 24.09 -8.45 18.87
CA LYS A 392 25.25 -7.67 18.45
C LYS A 392 26.02 -7.11 19.67
N ASN A 393 25.31 -6.71 20.72
CA ASN A 393 25.90 -6.16 21.94
C ASN A 393 26.16 -7.23 23.01
N GLN A 394 25.73 -8.47 22.78
CA GLN A 394 25.90 -9.62 23.68
C GLN A 394 25.30 -9.38 25.07
N ASP A 395 24.17 -8.66 25.11
CA ASP A 395 23.45 -8.34 26.34
C ASP A 395 21.94 -8.56 26.20
N VAL A 396 21.25 -8.50 27.34
CA VAL A 396 19.79 -8.56 27.49
C VAL A 396 19.36 -7.21 28.02
N ARG A 397 18.47 -6.54 27.29
CA ARG A 397 18.05 -5.16 27.57
C ARG A 397 16.59 -5.08 28.00
N THR A 398 16.27 -4.13 28.86
CA THR A 398 14.87 -3.90 29.29
C THR A 398 13.97 -3.59 28.10
N GLU A 399 14.46 -2.82 27.12
CA GLU A 399 13.78 -2.55 25.85
C GLU A 399 13.37 -3.85 25.13
N GLY A 400 14.33 -4.75 24.88
CA GLY A 400 14.07 -6.00 24.17
C GLY A 400 13.13 -6.93 24.92
N MET A 401 13.31 -7.02 26.24
CA MET A 401 12.48 -7.85 27.10
C MET A 401 11.04 -7.34 27.16
N SER A 402 10.85 -6.02 27.29
CA SER A 402 9.52 -5.41 27.37
C SER A 402 8.82 -5.41 26.00
N TYR A 403 9.56 -5.25 24.88
CA TYR A 403 9.05 -5.46 23.52
C TYR A 403 8.61 -6.90 23.30
N GLY A 404 9.43 -7.87 23.71
CA GLY A 404 9.09 -9.29 23.64
C GLY A 404 7.81 -9.63 24.41
N MET A 405 7.61 -9.02 25.58
CA MET A 405 6.37 -9.14 26.35
C MET A 405 5.17 -8.52 25.61
N MET A 406 5.33 -7.31 25.03
CA MET A 406 4.27 -6.68 24.25
C MET A 406 3.89 -7.53 23.02
N ILE A 407 4.87 -8.02 22.28
CA ILE A 407 4.64 -8.91 21.12
C ILE A 407 3.92 -10.18 21.58
N ALA A 408 4.41 -10.83 22.64
CA ALA A 408 3.83 -12.06 23.14
C ALA A 408 2.37 -11.88 23.57
N VAL A 409 2.03 -10.78 24.26
CA VAL A 409 0.64 -10.54 24.65
C VAL A 409 -0.24 -10.21 23.45
N GLN A 410 0.24 -9.49 22.43
CA GLN A 410 -0.52 -9.22 21.20
C GLN A 410 -0.78 -10.51 20.39
N MET A 411 0.24 -11.37 20.29
CA MET A 411 0.22 -12.66 19.59
C MET A 411 -0.46 -13.80 20.36
N ASP A 412 -1.03 -13.52 21.53
CA ASP A 412 -1.66 -14.52 22.43
C ASP A 412 -0.71 -15.66 22.86
N ARG A 413 0.57 -15.34 23.08
CA ARG A 413 1.62 -16.26 23.51
C ARG A 413 1.94 -16.13 24.99
N LYS A 414 0.99 -16.55 25.83
CA LYS A 414 1.14 -16.54 27.29
C LYS A 414 2.39 -17.28 27.77
N ASP A 415 2.74 -18.38 27.10
CA ASP A 415 3.93 -19.17 27.40
C ASP A 415 5.23 -18.37 27.25
N ILE A 416 5.36 -17.58 26.19
CA ILE A 416 6.50 -16.69 25.95
C ILE A 416 6.49 -15.54 26.95
N PHE A 417 5.33 -14.90 27.13
CA PHE A 417 5.17 -13.77 28.04
C PHE A 417 5.62 -14.11 29.47
N ASP A 418 5.08 -15.19 30.02
CA ASP A 418 5.39 -15.66 31.38
C ASP A 418 6.90 -15.93 31.54
N ARG A 419 7.54 -16.56 30.54
CA ARG A 419 8.97 -16.88 30.58
C ARG A 419 9.84 -15.63 30.59
N LEU A 420 9.52 -14.66 29.74
CA LEU A 420 10.21 -13.37 29.68
C LEU A 420 10.04 -12.60 30.99
N PHE A 421 8.81 -12.50 31.50
CA PHE A 421 8.54 -11.78 32.73
C PHE A 421 9.25 -12.39 33.94
N ARG A 422 9.23 -13.73 34.09
CA ARG A 422 9.95 -14.41 35.17
C ARG A 422 11.45 -14.16 35.10
N TRP A 423 12.04 -14.11 33.89
CA TRP A 423 13.46 -13.77 33.75
C TRP A 423 13.73 -12.33 34.18
N CYS A 424 12.89 -11.37 33.78
CA CYS A 424 12.97 -9.98 34.20
C CYS A 424 12.88 -9.85 35.73
N ARG A 425 11.87 -10.46 36.36
CA ARG A 425 11.69 -10.50 37.82
C ARG A 425 12.91 -11.10 38.54
N LYS A 426 13.49 -12.17 37.99
CA LYS A 426 14.60 -12.90 38.61
C LYS A 426 15.92 -12.13 38.53
N TYR A 427 16.23 -11.54 37.37
CA TYR A 427 17.57 -11.02 37.10
C TYR A 427 17.63 -9.49 36.97
N MET A 428 16.59 -8.86 36.44
CA MET A 428 16.62 -7.43 36.12
C MET A 428 15.98 -6.57 37.20
N GLN A 429 14.83 -6.97 37.74
CA GLN A 429 14.11 -6.13 38.70
C GLN A 429 14.82 -6.07 40.05
N HIS A 430 14.89 -4.88 40.62
CA HIS A 430 15.40 -4.68 41.98
C HIS A 430 14.29 -4.97 43.00
N ALA A 431 14.57 -5.89 43.92
CA ALA A 431 13.64 -6.26 44.99
C ALA A 431 13.67 -5.31 46.19
N ASP A 432 14.73 -4.50 46.33
CA ASP A 432 14.90 -3.53 47.40
C ASP A 432 15.84 -2.38 46.99
N GLY A 433 16.00 -1.40 47.88
CA GLY A 433 16.93 -0.30 47.72
C GLY A 433 16.40 0.85 46.85
N PRO A 434 17.25 1.83 46.49
CA PRO A 434 16.82 3.03 45.74
C PRO A 434 16.15 2.73 44.39
N TYR A 435 16.49 1.59 43.77
CA TYR A 435 15.91 1.15 42.50
C TYR A 435 14.75 0.17 42.66
N GLU A 436 14.25 -0.12 43.88
CA GLU A 436 13.16 -1.07 44.11
C GLU A 436 12.01 -0.89 43.10
N GLY A 437 11.58 -1.99 42.49
CA GLY A 437 10.53 -2.02 41.47
C GLY A 437 10.98 -1.68 40.04
N TYR A 438 12.15 -1.06 39.84
CA TYR A 438 12.74 -0.79 38.52
C TYR A 438 13.61 -1.94 38.02
N PHE A 439 13.92 -1.94 36.74
CA PHE A 439 14.65 -3.02 36.06
C PHE A 439 16.02 -2.53 35.60
N ALA A 440 17.08 -3.26 35.93
CA ALA A 440 18.42 -2.99 35.44
C ALA A 440 18.47 -3.03 33.90
N TRP A 441 18.80 -1.92 33.24
CA TRP A 441 18.60 -1.76 31.80
C TRP A 441 19.39 -2.73 30.92
N SER A 442 20.53 -3.24 31.41
CA SER A 442 21.39 -4.21 30.69
C SER A 442 21.92 -5.28 31.63
N CYS A 443 21.78 -6.53 31.20
CA CYS A 443 22.31 -7.73 31.82
C CYS A 443 23.08 -8.57 30.80
N LYS A 444 24.04 -9.38 31.25
CA LYS A 444 24.53 -10.50 30.46
C LYS A 444 23.45 -11.57 30.32
N VAL A 445 23.60 -12.46 29.36
CA VAL A 445 22.70 -13.59 29.12
C VAL A 445 22.57 -14.57 30.31
N ASP A 446 23.53 -14.56 31.24
CA ASP A 446 23.50 -15.33 32.48
C ASP A 446 22.75 -14.62 33.63
N GLY A 447 22.22 -13.42 33.39
CA GLY A 447 21.51 -12.60 34.37
C GLY A 447 22.40 -11.65 35.18
N THR A 448 23.72 -11.64 34.96
CA THR A 448 24.63 -10.69 35.62
C THR A 448 24.38 -9.28 35.10
N ARG A 449 23.96 -8.35 35.97
CA ARG A 449 23.71 -6.94 35.61
C ARG A 449 24.99 -6.24 35.16
N ASN A 450 24.98 -5.69 33.94
CA ASN A 450 26.05 -4.82 33.44
C ASN A 450 25.95 -3.41 34.06
N ALA A 451 24.73 -2.96 34.34
CA ALA A 451 24.42 -1.70 35.00
C ALA A 451 23.25 -1.86 35.98
N GLN A 452 23.17 -1.00 37.00
CA GLN A 452 22.08 -1.04 37.99
C GLN A 452 20.90 -0.14 37.64
N GLY A 453 21.14 1.00 36.97
CA GLY A 453 20.07 1.93 36.61
C GLY A 453 19.11 1.34 35.57
N PRO A 454 17.88 1.87 35.47
CA PRO A 454 16.92 1.50 34.44
C PRO A 454 16.97 2.43 33.21
N ALA A 455 16.24 2.04 32.17
CA ALA A 455 15.94 2.85 30.99
C ALA A 455 14.41 2.96 30.88
N SER A 456 13.88 4.19 30.95
CA SER A 456 12.47 4.44 31.28
C SER A 456 11.47 3.88 30.28
N ASP A 457 11.85 3.72 29.02
CA ASP A 457 11.03 3.07 27.99
C ASP A 457 10.75 1.61 28.30
N GLY A 458 11.71 0.91 28.91
CA GLY A 458 11.53 -0.42 29.47
C GLY A 458 10.36 -0.48 30.45
N GLU A 459 10.39 0.34 31.51
CA GLU A 459 9.31 0.44 32.48
C GLU A 459 7.96 0.77 31.83
N LEU A 460 7.93 1.71 30.86
CA LEU A 460 6.72 2.09 30.14
C LEU A 460 6.07 0.90 29.42
N TYR A 461 6.86 0.10 28.71
CA TYR A 461 6.35 -1.10 28.03
C TYR A 461 6.00 -2.22 29.01
N TYR A 462 6.76 -2.42 30.09
CA TYR A 462 6.44 -3.44 31.10
C TYR A 462 5.06 -3.21 31.71
N VAL A 463 4.78 -2.00 32.18
CA VAL A 463 3.48 -1.67 32.79
C VAL A 463 2.35 -1.91 31.79
N THR A 464 2.47 -1.40 30.56
CA THR A 464 1.42 -1.57 29.54
C THR A 464 1.21 -3.04 29.17
N SER A 465 2.29 -3.79 28.97
CA SER A 465 2.24 -5.21 28.60
C SER A 465 1.61 -6.06 29.70
N LEU A 466 1.89 -5.75 30.98
CA LEU A 466 1.28 -6.41 32.13
C LEU A 466 -0.22 -6.11 32.24
N LEU A 467 -0.64 -4.86 32.04
CA LEU A 467 -2.07 -4.51 32.01
C LEU A 467 -2.81 -5.23 30.88
N PHE A 468 -2.19 -5.33 29.70
CA PHE A 468 -2.73 -6.13 28.61
C PHE A 468 -2.78 -7.63 28.92
N ALA A 469 -1.77 -8.18 29.60
CA ALA A 469 -1.78 -9.59 30.01
C ALA A 469 -2.90 -9.85 31.02
N SER A 470 -3.11 -8.95 31.99
CA SER A 470 -4.25 -8.94 32.91
C SER A 470 -5.57 -8.95 32.12
N ASN A 471 -5.73 -8.04 31.16
CA ASN A 471 -6.96 -7.94 30.37
C ASN A 471 -7.24 -9.18 29.51
N ARG A 472 -6.19 -9.82 28.96
CA ARG A 472 -6.33 -10.97 28.06
C ARG A 472 -6.49 -12.31 28.79
N TRP A 473 -5.69 -12.53 29.83
CA TRP A 473 -5.57 -13.85 30.47
C TRP A 473 -6.08 -13.88 31.91
N GLY A 474 -6.39 -12.72 32.50
CA GLY A 474 -6.71 -12.58 33.92
C GLY A 474 -5.51 -12.79 34.84
N ASP A 475 -5.69 -12.50 36.12
CA ASP A 475 -4.60 -12.47 37.10
C ASP A 475 -4.44 -13.79 37.91
N ASP A 476 -5.42 -14.70 37.85
CA ASP A 476 -5.36 -16.00 38.54
C ASP A 476 -4.65 -17.07 37.70
N THR A 477 -3.42 -16.77 37.26
CA THR A 477 -2.65 -17.64 36.33
C THR A 477 -1.26 -18.03 36.85
N GLY A 478 -0.97 -17.72 38.12
CA GLY A 478 0.35 -17.88 38.75
C GLY A 478 1.25 -16.65 38.65
N ILE A 479 0.86 -15.67 37.83
CA ILE A 479 1.36 -14.29 37.84
C ILE A 479 0.13 -13.39 37.90
N ASP A 480 0.08 -12.50 38.89
CA ASP A 480 -0.93 -11.46 39.01
C ASP A 480 -0.42 -10.22 38.25
N TYR A 481 -0.71 -10.15 36.96
CA TYR A 481 -0.09 -9.15 36.07
C TYR A 481 -0.48 -7.74 36.47
N LYS A 482 -1.73 -7.54 36.89
CA LYS A 482 -2.21 -6.23 37.33
C LYS A 482 -1.50 -5.78 38.61
N ALA A 483 -1.36 -6.65 39.60
CA ALA A 483 -0.64 -6.32 40.83
C ALA A 483 0.85 -6.02 40.53
N GLU A 484 1.46 -6.73 39.58
CA GLU A 484 2.83 -6.46 39.15
C GLU A 484 2.98 -5.08 38.47
N ALA A 485 2.02 -4.70 37.61
CA ALA A 485 2.00 -3.36 37.01
C ALA A 485 1.83 -2.27 38.08
N GLN A 486 0.89 -2.46 39.01
CA GLN A 486 0.65 -1.54 40.12
C GLN A 486 1.87 -1.41 41.03
N TYR A 487 2.57 -2.51 41.32
CA TYR A 487 3.79 -2.49 42.13
C TYR A 487 4.88 -1.60 41.50
N ILE A 488 5.09 -1.68 40.18
CA ILE A 488 6.05 -0.82 39.46
C ILE A 488 5.65 0.65 39.60
N LEU A 489 4.37 0.97 39.39
CA LEU A 489 3.85 2.34 39.47
C LEU A 489 3.95 2.91 40.89
N ASP A 490 3.55 2.15 41.91
CA ASP A 490 3.65 2.57 43.31
C ASP A 490 5.09 2.79 43.74
N CYS A 491 6.01 1.90 43.33
CA CYS A 491 7.43 2.09 43.54
C CYS A 491 7.95 3.35 42.84
N ALA A 492 7.44 3.70 41.65
CA ALA A 492 7.83 4.91 40.94
C ALA A 492 7.39 6.18 41.68
N PHE A 493 6.16 6.22 42.19
CA PHE A 493 5.65 7.37 42.94
C PHE A 493 6.25 7.53 44.34
N ALA A 494 6.87 6.48 44.88
CA ALA A 494 7.64 6.58 46.13
C ALA A 494 9.00 7.28 45.96
N LYS A 495 9.45 7.55 44.72
CA LYS A 495 10.77 8.11 44.42
C LYS A 495 10.69 9.61 44.11
N ASP A 496 11.26 10.42 45.01
CA ASP A 496 11.28 11.89 44.93
C ASP A 496 12.68 12.48 44.59
N GLY A 497 13.65 11.63 44.25
CA GLY A 497 15.02 12.03 43.94
C GLY A 497 15.95 12.12 45.14
N SER A 498 15.44 12.03 46.39
CA SER A 498 16.25 12.17 47.60
C SER A 498 17.34 11.09 47.76
N THR A 499 17.14 9.92 47.16
CA THR A 499 18.10 8.80 47.13
C THR A 499 18.95 8.74 45.86
N GLY A 500 18.82 9.74 44.97
CA GLY A 500 19.45 9.76 43.65
C GLY A 500 18.64 9.07 42.54
N VAL A 501 17.45 8.56 42.87
CA VAL A 501 16.51 7.94 41.93
C VAL A 501 15.16 8.64 42.04
N ASN A 502 14.57 8.96 40.90
CA ASN A 502 13.31 9.67 40.74
C ASN A 502 12.25 8.74 40.14
N ASN A 503 11.04 9.26 39.93
CA ASN A 503 10.03 8.63 39.10
C ASN A 503 10.52 8.57 37.63
N PHE A 504 10.22 7.50 36.89
CA PHE A 504 10.54 7.42 35.45
C PHE A 504 9.66 8.35 34.59
N ILE A 505 8.57 8.87 35.16
CA ILE A 505 7.82 10.02 34.65
C ILE A 505 8.20 11.26 35.47
N ASN A 506 8.61 12.32 34.79
CA ASN A 506 8.83 13.60 35.44
C ASN A 506 7.49 14.16 35.93
N THR A 507 7.32 14.27 37.24
CA THR A 507 6.03 14.63 37.86
C THR A 507 5.65 16.10 37.70
N GLU A 508 6.61 16.97 37.38
CA GLU A 508 6.36 18.39 37.08
C GLU A 508 5.93 18.58 35.62
N HIS A 509 6.70 18.01 34.68
CA HIS A 509 6.46 18.14 33.25
C HIS A 509 5.40 17.17 32.73
N LYS A 510 5.13 16.07 33.45
CA LYS A 510 4.24 14.97 33.04
C LYS A 510 4.70 14.29 31.75
N LEU A 511 6.02 14.21 31.60
CA LEU A 511 6.72 13.62 30.46
C LEU A 511 7.61 12.50 30.98
N ILE A 512 7.71 11.41 30.22
CA ILE A 512 8.68 10.37 30.50
C ILE A 512 10.10 10.95 30.53
N THR A 513 10.96 10.36 31.34
CA THR A 513 12.36 10.79 31.50
C THR A 513 13.27 9.91 30.65
N PHE A 514 14.47 10.38 30.30
CA PHE A 514 15.45 9.51 29.64
C PHE A 514 15.87 8.35 30.56
N THR A 515 16.34 8.68 31.77
CA THR A 515 16.53 7.74 32.88
C THR A 515 16.07 8.38 34.19
N PRO A 516 15.60 7.61 35.18
CA PRO A 516 15.12 8.17 36.45
C PRO A 516 16.25 8.54 37.42
N ASP A 517 17.52 8.46 37.05
CA ASP A 517 18.59 9.07 37.87
C ASP A 517 18.53 10.60 37.80
N ASN A 518 19.16 11.30 38.75
CA ASN A 518 19.10 12.77 38.82
C ASN A 518 19.55 13.50 37.55
N PHE A 519 20.38 12.88 36.70
CA PHE A 519 20.84 13.50 35.46
C PHE A 519 19.83 13.25 34.34
N GLY A 520 19.44 12.01 34.10
CA GLY A 520 18.44 11.64 33.09
C GLY A 520 17.07 12.26 33.36
N TYR A 521 16.72 12.51 34.62
CA TYR A 521 15.48 13.16 35.01
C TYR A 521 15.34 14.61 34.52
N THR A 522 16.42 15.21 33.98
CA THR A 522 16.45 16.60 33.49
C THR A 522 16.13 16.74 31.99
N PHE A 523 15.83 15.66 31.28
CA PHE A 523 15.49 15.65 29.86
C PHE A 523 14.74 14.37 29.47
N THR A 524 14.33 14.28 28.21
CA THR A 524 13.59 13.13 27.67
C THR A 524 14.13 12.74 26.28
N ASP A 525 13.54 11.70 25.73
CA ASP A 525 13.79 11.12 24.41
C ASP A 525 12.44 11.05 23.66
N PRO A 526 12.27 11.70 22.49
CA PRO A 526 11.04 11.65 21.71
C PRO A 526 10.48 10.25 21.46
N SER A 527 11.34 9.24 21.31
CA SER A 527 10.94 7.87 21.05
C SER A 527 10.32 7.16 22.25
N TYR A 528 10.45 7.72 23.47
CA TYR A 528 9.84 7.16 24.67
C TYR A 528 8.39 7.66 24.86
N HIS A 529 7.94 8.62 24.05
CA HIS A 529 6.60 9.17 24.14
C HIS A 529 5.60 8.32 23.36
N ILE A 530 4.81 7.54 24.10
CA ILE A 530 3.70 6.75 23.59
C ILE A 530 2.42 7.19 24.32
N PRO A 531 1.79 8.32 23.91
CA PRO A 531 0.70 8.93 24.67
C PRO A 531 -0.43 7.97 25.00
N VAL A 532 -0.75 7.07 24.06
CA VAL A 532 -1.83 6.11 24.23
C VAL A 532 -1.58 5.10 25.34
N PHE A 533 -0.33 4.79 25.70
CA PHE A 533 -0.07 3.91 26.85
C PHE A 533 -0.55 4.56 28.16
N TYR A 534 -0.44 5.88 28.30
CA TYR A 534 -1.01 6.55 29.46
C TYR A 534 -2.55 6.55 29.44
N GLU A 535 -3.19 6.57 28.26
CA GLU A 535 -4.64 6.35 28.17
C GLU A 535 -5.02 4.95 28.67
N ILE A 536 -4.25 3.92 28.30
CA ILE A 536 -4.41 2.56 28.81
C ILE A 536 -4.27 2.50 30.34
N TRP A 537 -3.25 3.16 30.89
CA TRP A 537 -3.02 3.19 32.34
C TRP A 537 -4.15 3.94 33.06
N ALA A 538 -4.65 5.02 32.45
CA ALA A 538 -5.76 5.77 33.00
C ALA A 538 -7.05 4.96 33.08
N GLU A 539 -7.26 4.02 32.16
CA GLU A 539 -8.44 3.17 32.13
C GLU A 539 -8.30 1.91 33.00
N TRP A 540 -7.11 1.28 33.07
CA TRP A 540 -6.99 -0.07 33.63
C TRP A 540 -5.90 -0.29 34.68
N ALA A 541 -5.04 0.70 34.97
CA ALA A 541 -4.08 0.54 36.06
C ALA A 541 -4.79 0.44 37.43
N ASP A 542 -5.96 1.07 37.59
CA ASP A 542 -6.73 1.13 38.84
C ASP A 542 -5.89 1.51 40.07
N ASP A 543 -4.87 2.36 39.86
CA ASP A 543 -3.89 2.78 40.87
C ASP A 543 -4.27 4.10 41.57
N GLY A 544 -5.47 4.61 41.27
CA GLY A 544 -5.98 5.89 41.78
C GLY A 544 -5.39 7.13 41.09
N ARG A 545 -4.61 6.99 40.01
CA ARG A 545 -3.89 8.09 39.34
C ARG A 545 -4.36 8.35 37.90
N ALA A 546 -5.55 7.87 37.53
CA ALA A 546 -6.11 8.02 36.18
C ALA A 546 -6.07 9.46 35.62
N GLY A 547 -6.35 10.46 36.46
CA GLY A 547 -6.26 11.87 36.04
C GLY A 547 -4.84 12.30 35.65
N PHE A 548 -3.82 11.87 36.40
CA PHE A 548 -2.42 12.16 36.10
C PHE A 548 -1.98 11.50 34.78
N TRP A 549 -2.41 10.27 34.53
CA TRP A 549 -2.10 9.57 33.28
C TRP A 549 -2.71 10.26 32.04
N LYS A 550 -3.97 10.74 32.13
CA LYS A 550 -4.59 11.54 31.05
C LYS A 550 -3.85 12.86 30.79
N GLU A 551 -3.30 13.47 31.83
CA GLU A 551 -2.44 14.65 31.67
C GLU A 551 -1.09 14.30 31.02
N CYS A 552 -0.50 13.13 31.32
CA CYS A 552 0.73 12.66 30.66
C CYS A 552 0.52 12.37 29.16
N ALA A 553 -0.63 11.81 28.79
CA ALA A 553 -1.01 11.60 27.38
C ALA A 553 -1.06 12.93 26.63
N THR A 554 -1.80 13.91 27.18
CA THR A 554 -1.90 15.27 26.61
C THR A 554 -0.52 15.93 26.48
N ALA A 555 0.27 15.91 27.57
CA ALA A 555 1.59 16.53 27.59
C ALA A 555 2.54 15.89 26.56
N SER A 556 2.49 14.57 26.39
CA SER A 556 3.33 13.87 25.42
C SER A 556 3.00 14.23 23.97
N ARG A 557 1.71 14.38 23.62
CA ARG A 557 1.29 14.85 22.28
C ARG A 557 1.79 16.28 22.02
N GLU A 558 1.59 17.18 22.98
CA GLU A 558 2.08 18.57 22.90
C GLU A 558 3.60 18.66 22.80
N TYR A 559 4.31 17.76 23.48
CA TYR A 559 5.77 17.70 23.45
C TYR A 559 6.28 17.22 22.08
N LEU A 560 5.70 16.17 21.50
CA LEU A 560 6.07 15.68 20.17
C LEU A 560 5.90 16.79 19.11
N ASN A 561 4.82 17.57 19.20
CA ASN A 561 4.58 18.75 18.37
C ASN A 561 5.74 19.75 18.38
N LYS A 562 6.40 19.93 19.53
CA LYS A 562 7.53 20.86 19.73
C LYS A 562 8.89 20.25 19.37
N ALA A 563 9.06 18.95 19.58
CA ALA A 563 10.35 18.26 19.42
C ALA A 563 10.63 17.85 17.97
N ILE A 564 9.59 17.71 17.14
CA ILE A 564 9.71 17.30 15.74
C ILE A 564 9.95 18.51 14.83
N HIS A 565 10.89 18.35 13.90
CA HIS A 565 11.24 19.39 12.94
C HIS A 565 10.07 19.64 11.96
N PRO A 566 9.64 20.91 11.80
CA PRO A 566 8.36 21.23 11.16
C PRO A 566 8.33 21.01 9.64
N GLU A 567 9.49 20.85 8.98
CA GLU A 567 9.56 20.64 7.53
C GLU A 567 9.78 19.18 7.15
N THR A 568 10.60 18.47 7.92
CA THR A 568 11.08 17.11 7.59
C THR A 568 10.34 16.02 8.35
N GLY A 569 9.67 16.37 9.46
CA GLY A 569 9.11 15.37 10.38
C GLY A 569 10.15 14.63 11.20
N LEU A 570 11.44 15.00 11.14
CA LEU A 570 12.49 14.32 11.91
C LEU A 570 12.61 14.86 13.34
N ASN A 571 12.87 13.97 14.29
CA ASN A 571 13.14 14.29 15.69
C ASN A 571 14.60 13.96 16.07
N PRO A 572 15.15 14.56 17.14
CA PRO A 572 16.42 14.13 17.72
C PRO A 572 16.24 12.84 18.55
N ASP A 573 17.34 12.12 18.82
CA ASP A 573 17.32 11.05 19.83
C ASP A 573 16.98 11.61 21.22
N MET A 574 17.49 12.79 21.60
CA MET A 574 17.20 13.38 22.92
C MET A 574 16.91 14.88 22.85
N SER A 575 15.98 15.34 23.69
CA SER A 575 15.60 16.75 23.81
C SER A 575 15.22 17.15 25.23
N ASN A 576 15.26 18.45 25.50
CA ASN A 576 14.70 18.99 26.73
C ASN A 576 13.17 18.86 26.73
N TYR A 577 12.55 18.95 27.91
CA TYR A 577 11.09 18.85 28.06
C TYR A 577 10.28 19.91 27.30
N ASP A 578 10.91 21.01 26.86
CA ASP A 578 10.27 22.03 26.03
C ASP A 578 10.35 21.74 24.51
N GLY A 579 10.95 20.61 24.13
CA GLY A 579 11.18 20.19 22.73
C GLY A 579 12.48 20.70 22.12
N SER A 580 13.23 21.57 22.82
CA SER A 580 14.52 22.07 22.30
C SER A 580 15.62 21.01 22.33
N LEU A 581 16.59 21.11 21.42
CA LEU A 581 17.73 20.21 21.34
C LEU A 581 18.52 20.16 22.66
N ARG A 582 18.84 18.94 23.10
CA ARG A 582 19.69 18.72 24.27
C ARG A 582 21.17 18.74 23.88
N MET A 583 21.91 19.74 24.37
CA MET A 583 23.35 19.85 24.12
C MET A 583 24.18 19.45 25.35
N PHE A 584 25.02 18.42 25.22
CA PHE A 584 25.96 18.01 26.26
C PHE A 584 27.33 18.69 26.11
N ARG A 585 27.92 19.13 27.24
CA ARG A 585 29.20 19.85 27.26
C ARG A 585 30.33 18.97 26.70
N GLY A 586 31.01 19.44 25.65
CA GLY A 586 32.09 18.72 24.97
C GLY A 586 31.62 17.79 23.83
N SER A 587 30.30 17.61 23.68
CA SER A 587 29.73 16.99 22.50
C SER A 587 29.58 18.04 21.41
N HIS A 588 30.30 17.88 20.30
CA HIS A 588 30.23 18.85 19.19
C HIS A 588 28.91 18.72 18.41
N PHE A 589 28.17 17.62 18.59
CA PHE A 589 26.99 17.26 17.80
C PHE A 589 25.96 16.42 18.60
N GLY A 590 25.91 16.62 19.92
CA GLY A 590 25.25 15.74 20.88
C GLY A 590 23.77 15.51 20.59
N THR A 591 23.37 14.24 20.51
CA THR A 591 21.99 13.70 20.61
C THR A 591 20.87 14.39 19.82
N GLY A 592 21.20 15.37 18.98
CA GLY A 592 20.26 16.22 18.25
C GLY A 592 20.02 15.79 16.81
N ASN A 593 20.54 14.61 16.43
CA ASN A 593 20.33 14.01 15.12
C ASN A 593 19.26 12.93 15.23
N PHE A 594 18.62 12.65 14.11
CA PHE A 594 17.74 11.51 13.92
C PHE A 594 18.57 10.25 13.74
N ARG A 595 18.56 9.33 14.71
CA ARG A 595 19.28 8.05 14.69
C ARG A 595 18.43 6.93 15.29
N TYR A 596 19.08 5.86 15.79
CA TYR A 596 18.46 4.61 16.22
C TYR A 596 17.19 4.80 17.07
N ASP A 597 17.27 5.53 18.18
CA ASP A 597 16.11 5.78 19.05
C ASP A 597 14.99 6.50 18.28
N SER A 598 15.36 7.52 17.51
CA SER A 598 14.43 8.35 16.73
C SER A 598 13.58 7.56 15.74
N TRP A 599 14.06 6.41 15.25
CA TRP A 599 13.33 5.59 14.29
C TRP A 599 11.97 5.14 14.81
N ARG A 600 11.76 5.07 16.13
CA ARG A 600 10.50 4.59 16.70
C ARG A 600 9.36 5.62 16.65
N VAL A 601 9.68 6.91 16.56
CA VAL A 601 8.71 8.01 16.62
C VAL A 601 7.60 7.89 15.56
N PRO A 602 7.88 7.61 14.27
CA PRO A 602 6.86 7.33 13.27
C PRO A 602 5.81 6.30 13.70
N MET A 603 6.24 5.14 14.23
CA MET A 603 5.31 4.08 14.62
C MET A 603 4.56 4.42 15.91
N ASN A 604 5.19 5.14 16.85
CA ASN A 604 4.55 5.55 18.10
C ASN A 604 3.40 6.53 17.83
N ILE A 605 3.60 7.48 16.91
CA ILE A 605 2.57 8.41 16.47
C ILE A 605 1.47 7.67 15.70
N ALA A 606 1.84 6.73 14.82
CA ALA A 606 0.87 5.87 14.12
C ALA A 606 -0.01 5.06 15.09
N MET A 607 0.58 4.55 16.18
CA MET A 607 -0.16 3.84 17.23
C MET A 607 -1.13 4.75 17.97
N ASP A 608 -0.68 5.93 18.42
CA ASP A 608 -1.55 6.89 19.12
C ASP A 608 -2.71 7.36 18.25
N TYR A 609 -2.45 7.61 16.96
CA TYR A 609 -3.48 7.93 15.98
C TYR A 609 -4.48 6.79 15.79
N SER A 610 -3.98 5.57 15.55
CA SER A 610 -4.83 4.39 15.33
C SER A 610 -5.74 4.10 16.52
N TRP A 611 -5.23 4.27 17.74
CA TRP A 611 -5.93 3.86 18.95
C TRP A 611 -6.78 4.99 19.55
N SER A 612 -6.26 6.22 19.62
CA SER A 612 -6.96 7.36 20.23
C SER A 612 -7.52 8.34 19.20
N CYS A 613 -6.79 8.58 18.11
CA CYS A 613 -7.05 9.63 17.13
C CYS A 613 -7.25 11.02 17.79
N ALA A 614 -6.51 11.28 18.88
CA ALA A 614 -6.72 12.44 19.75
C ALA A 614 -6.05 13.74 19.27
N ASP A 615 -5.00 13.66 18.43
CA ASP A 615 -4.29 14.82 17.84
C ASP A 615 -4.28 14.71 16.30
N LYS A 616 -5.42 14.32 15.74
CA LYS A 616 -5.51 13.78 14.38
C LYS A 616 -4.98 14.71 13.31
N GLU A 617 -5.24 16.02 13.39
CA GLU A 617 -4.82 16.98 12.37
C GLU A 617 -3.28 17.05 12.29
N TRP A 618 -2.62 17.19 13.45
CA TRP A 618 -1.16 17.26 13.48
C TRP A 618 -0.51 15.90 13.17
N GLN A 619 -1.10 14.79 13.62
CA GLN A 619 -0.59 13.45 13.33
C GLN A 619 -0.63 13.12 11.83
N ARG A 620 -1.67 13.55 11.11
CA ARG A 620 -1.74 13.45 9.65
C ARG A 620 -0.66 14.28 8.97
N GLU A 621 -0.51 15.55 9.38
CA GLU A 621 0.53 16.45 8.87
C GLU A 621 1.95 15.91 9.12
N TYR A 622 2.19 15.32 10.29
CA TYR A 622 3.42 14.62 10.61
C TYR A 622 3.70 13.47 9.64
N GLY A 623 2.70 12.59 9.43
CA GLY A 623 2.80 11.45 8.52
C GLY A 623 3.18 11.89 7.10
N GLU A 624 2.54 12.94 6.60
CA GLU A 624 2.85 13.49 5.27
C GLU A 624 4.29 14.01 5.20
N LYS A 625 4.76 14.75 6.22
CA LYS A 625 6.13 15.30 6.23
C LYS A 625 7.19 14.22 6.25
N VAL A 626 7.05 13.25 7.18
CA VAL A 626 8.06 12.22 7.37
C VAL A 626 8.13 11.29 6.16
N GLN A 627 6.99 10.86 5.60
CA GLN A 627 6.98 10.01 4.41
C GLN A 627 7.47 10.75 3.17
N ASN A 628 7.07 12.02 2.94
CA ASN A 628 7.59 12.81 1.83
C ASN A 628 9.11 13.05 1.94
N PHE A 629 9.63 13.29 3.15
CA PHE A 629 11.06 13.43 3.38
C PHE A 629 11.79 12.16 2.93
N PHE A 630 11.46 10.99 3.49
CA PHE A 630 12.15 9.74 3.15
C PHE A 630 11.94 9.33 1.69
N TYR A 631 10.75 9.56 1.14
CA TYR A 631 10.48 9.32 -0.28
C TYR A 631 11.37 10.17 -1.19
N SER A 632 11.59 11.44 -0.83
CA SER A 632 12.50 12.34 -1.58
C SER A 632 13.96 11.90 -1.56
N GLN A 633 14.34 11.06 -0.59
CA GLN A 633 15.69 10.48 -0.50
C GLN A 633 15.81 9.16 -1.30
N GLY A 634 14.71 8.64 -1.86
CA GLY A 634 14.63 7.36 -2.56
C GLY A 634 14.17 6.24 -1.63
N ILE A 635 13.04 5.61 -1.97
CA ILE A 635 12.40 4.60 -1.10
C ILE A 635 13.30 3.38 -0.82
N ASN A 636 14.22 3.05 -1.73
CA ASN A 636 15.18 1.96 -1.59
C ASN A 636 16.60 2.45 -1.20
N ASP A 637 16.78 3.75 -0.98
CA ASP A 637 18.10 4.40 -0.93
C ASP A 637 18.32 5.27 0.32
N PHE A 638 17.25 5.70 1.00
CA PHE A 638 17.40 6.56 2.18
C PHE A 638 18.19 5.89 3.29
N VAL A 639 18.94 6.67 4.06
CA VAL A 639 19.86 6.14 5.07
C VAL A 639 19.28 6.21 6.48
N ASP A 640 19.99 5.63 7.44
CA ASP A 640 19.51 5.39 8.78
C ASP A 640 19.87 6.50 9.79
N GLN A 641 20.60 7.54 9.37
CA GLN A 641 20.94 8.69 10.20
C GLN A 641 20.91 10.02 9.42
N TYR A 642 20.25 11.02 10.00
CA TYR A 642 20.13 12.37 9.45
C TYR A 642 20.29 13.43 10.54
N ARG A 643 20.70 14.64 10.17
CA ARG A 643 20.39 15.81 10.98
C ARG A 643 18.88 16.08 10.87
N ILE A 644 18.28 16.66 11.91
CA ILE A 644 16.82 16.89 11.92
C ILE A 644 16.34 17.85 10.82
N ASP A 645 17.23 18.69 10.28
CA ASP A 645 16.95 19.53 9.10
C ASP A 645 16.95 18.76 7.77
N GLY A 646 17.20 17.45 7.79
CA GLY A 646 17.19 16.56 6.64
C GLY A 646 18.56 16.41 5.96
N THR A 647 19.58 17.14 6.39
CA THR A 647 20.94 17.00 5.82
C THR A 647 21.66 15.78 6.36
N LEU A 648 22.59 15.22 5.57
CA LEU A 648 23.41 14.10 6.03
C LEU A 648 24.36 14.53 7.16
N PRO A 649 24.55 13.67 8.19
CA PRO A 649 25.54 13.91 9.22
C PRO A 649 26.96 13.83 8.63
N SER A 650 27.88 14.64 9.16
CA SER A 650 29.32 14.48 8.89
C SER A 650 29.87 13.18 9.50
N GLU A 651 31.06 12.75 9.09
CA GLU A 651 31.68 11.51 9.58
C GLU A 651 31.82 11.45 11.11
N ASP A 652 32.10 12.60 11.74
CA ASP A 652 32.20 12.71 13.20
C ASP A 652 30.84 12.59 13.89
N GLU A 653 29.75 12.88 13.18
CA GLU A 653 28.36 12.83 13.66
C GLU A 653 27.70 11.47 13.50
N ILE A 654 28.19 10.62 12.60
CA ILE A 654 27.67 9.27 12.40
C ILE A 654 27.93 8.45 13.66
N LEU A 655 26.86 7.90 14.24
CA LEU A 655 26.94 7.00 15.37
C LEU A 655 27.22 5.58 14.85
N PRO A 656 28.17 4.84 15.44
CA PRO A 656 28.35 3.43 15.11
C PRO A 656 27.19 2.58 15.65
N ALA A 657 26.88 1.49 14.93
CA ALA A 657 25.92 0.50 15.39
C ALA A 657 26.59 -0.45 16.41
N GLY A 658 26.62 -0.05 17.68
CA GLY A 658 27.34 -0.80 18.72
C GLY A 658 28.85 -0.82 18.47
N GLY A 659 29.46 -2.01 18.43
CA GLY A 659 30.90 -2.20 18.20
C GLY A 659 31.35 -2.11 16.72
N TRP A 660 30.43 -1.84 15.79
CA TRP A 660 30.69 -1.82 14.36
C TRP A 660 31.22 -0.47 13.85
N THR A 661 31.80 -0.46 12.65
CA THR A 661 32.27 0.79 12.02
C THR A 661 31.12 1.74 11.72
N LYS A 662 31.40 3.05 11.80
CA LYS A 662 30.48 4.11 11.40
C LYS A 662 30.11 3.92 9.92
N ALA A 663 28.83 3.76 9.64
CA ALA A 663 28.29 3.69 8.30
C ALA A 663 26.85 4.18 8.30
N LEU A 664 26.43 4.71 7.16
CA LEU A 664 25.04 5.01 6.85
C LEU A 664 24.48 3.81 6.09
N ARG A 665 23.35 3.27 6.54
CA ARG A 665 22.73 2.07 5.94
C ARG A 665 21.27 2.34 5.59
N HIS A 666 20.72 1.60 4.64
CA HIS A 666 19.28 1.58 4.38
C HIS A 666 18.61 0.59 5.35
N SER A 667 18.51 0.99 6.61
CA SER A 667 18.19 0.05 7.70
C SER A 667 16.71 -0.37 7.69
N VAL A 668 16.45 -1.68 7.68
CA VAL A 668 15.08 -2.21 7.55
C VAL A 668 14.18 -1.82 8.72
N GLY A 669 14.73 -1.61 9.92
CA GLY A 669 14.00 -1.08 11.06
C GLY A 669 13.42 0.31 10.77
N LEU A 670 14.20 1.21 10.16
CA LEU A 670 13.72 2.54 9.78
C LEU A 670 12.70 2.47 8.63
N VAL A 671 12.94 1.63 7.62
CA VAL A 671 11.95 1.36 6.55
C VAL A 671 10.61 0.94 7.15
N SER A 672 10.67 0.06 8.14
CA SER A 672 9.49 -0.48 8.80
C SER A 672 8.70 0.58 9.55
N THR A 673 9.36 1.45 10.32
CA THR A 673 8.66 2.46 11.11
C THR A 673 8.10 3.58 10.26
N VAL A 674 8.81 4.00 9.21
CA VAL A 674 8.29 4.97 8.24
C VAL A 674 7.11 4.41 7.46
N ALA A 675 7.12 3.12 7.12
CA ALA A 675 5.96 2.46 6.51
C ALA A 675 4.75 2.41 7.45
N ALA A 676 4.93 2.24 8.77
CA ALA A 676 3.84 2.30 9.74
C ALA A 676 3.11 3.65 9.73
N ALA A 677 3.78 4.75 9.34
CA ALA A 677 3.17 6.07 9.22
C ALA A 677 2.09 6.15 8.12
N THR A 678 1.94 5.14 7.24
CA THR A 678 0.84 5.03 6.27
C THR A 678 -0.55 4.99 6.95
N LEU A 679 -0.61 4.66 8.25
CA LEU A 679 -1.85 4.78 9.03
C LEU A 679 -2.36 6.23 9.14
N LEU A 680 -1.47 7.22 8.95
CA LEU A 680 -1.69 8.65 9.16
C LEU A 680 -2.04 9.41 7.87
N THR A 681 -1.74 8.87 6.69
CA THR A 681 -1.71 9.64 5.43
C THR A 681 -2.70 9.11 4.40
N ASP A 682 -3.06 9.94 3.42
CA ASP A 682 -3.86 9.56 2.23
C ASP A 682 -3.15 9.84 0.90
N HIS A 683 -1.86 10.18 0.92
CA HIS A 683 -1.11 10.56 -0.28
C HIS A 683 -0.70 9.35 -1.14
N SER A 684 -0.47 9.60 -2.43
CA SER A 684 -0.35 8.58 -3.48
C SER A 684 0.82 7.59 -3.36
N ILE A 685 1.82 7.90 -2.53
CA ILE A 685 3.02 7.08 -2.29
C ILE A 685 2.83 6.03 -1.18
N ASN A 686 1.68 5.99 -0.52
CA ASN A 686 1.41 5.08 0.60
C ASN A 686 1.62 3.62 0.23
N LYS A 687 1.17 3.22 -0.96
CA LYS A 687 1.31 1.83 -1.42
C LYS A 687 2.79 1.45 -1.55
N GLU A 688 3.65 2.35 -2.01
CA GLU A 688 5.07 2.06 -2.19
C GLU A 688 5.75 1.78 -0.84
N PHE A 689 5.41 2.52 0.23
CA PHE A 689 5.89 2.21 1.58
C PHE A 689 5.37 0.88 2.13
N VAL A 690 4.10 0.57 1.84
CA VAL A 690 3.49 -0.72 2.22
C VAL A 690 4.19 -1.88 1.50
N ASP A 691 4.44 -1.73 0.21
CA ASP A 691 5.15 -2.71 -0.62
C ASP A 691 6.61 -2.85 -0.18
N ALA A 692 7.31 -1.74 0.12
CA ALA A 692 8.68 -1.77 0.63
C ALA A 692 8.79 -2.53 1.96
N LEU A 693 7.83 -2.38 2.88
CA LEU A 693 7.77 -3.20 4.09
C LEU A 693 7.43 -4.66 3.76
N TRP A 694 6.47 -4.91 2.88
CA TRP A 694 6.06 -6.26 2.49
C TRP A 694 7.22 -7.08 1.91
N ASP A 695 8.00 -6.47 1.04
CA ASP A 695 9.15 -7.07 0.36
C ASP A 695 10.43 -7.06 1.22
N SER A 696 10.42 -6.36 2.35
CA SER A 696 11.59 -6.25 3.22
C SER A 696 12.04 -7.59 3.79
N GLN A 697 13.36 -7.76 3.90
CA GLN A 697 13.99 -8.92 4.53
C GLN A 697 14.98 -8.42 5.59
N ASN A 698 15.05 -9.11 6.74
CA ASN A 698 16.10 -8.86 7.71
C ASN A 698 17.27 -9.80 7.44
N VAL A 699 18.23 -9.32 6.64
CA VAL A 699 19.43 -10.06 6.22
C VAL A 699 20.67 -9.19 6.46
N PRO A 700 21.89 -9.78 6.52
CA PRO A 700 23.11 -9.00 6.65
C PRO A 700 23.27 -7.96 5.53
N TYR A 701 23.70 -6.75 5.89
CA TYR A 701 24.04 -5.67 4.97
C TYR A 701 25.37 -5.97 4.23
N GLU A 702 25.68 -5.19 3.19
CA GLU A 702 26.88 -5.38 2.36
C GLU A 702 28.20 -5.36 3.15
N ASP A 703 28.25 -4.58 4.24
CA ASP A 703 29.42 -4.49 5.12
C ASP A 703 29.47 -5.61 6.18
N GLY A 704 28.54 -6.56 6.13
CA GLY A 704 28.41 -7.67 7.05
C GLY A 704 27.74 -7.31 8.38
N TYR A 705 27.31 -6.06 8.58
CA TYR A 705 26.47 -5.71 9.71
C TYR A 705 25.15 -6.50 9.63
N PHE A 706 24.61 -6.91 10.75
CA PHE A 706 23.33 -7.60 10.81
C PHE A 706 22.69 -7.36 12.17
N ASP A 707 21.40 -7.03 12.17
CA ASP A 707 20.66 -6.69 13.38
C ASP A 707 19.35 -7.48 13.47
N ALA A 708 19.46 -8.75 13.86
CA ALA A 708 18.28 -9.55 14.15
C ALA A 708 17.41 -8.98 15.30
N TYR A 709 17.99 -8.11 16.14
CA TYR A 709 17.36 -7.56 17.33
C TYR A 709 16.55 -6.30 17.04
N TYR A 710 17.20 -5.18 16.73
CA TYR A 710 16.50 -3.91 16.64
C TYR A 710 15.69 -3.84 15.34
N ASP A 711 16.35 -4.02 14.21
CA ASP A 711 15.69 -4.08 12.89
C ASP A 711 14.58 -5.16 12.86
N GLY A 712 14.85 -6.34 13.43
CA GLY A 712 13.88 -7.45 13.49
C GLY A 712 12.64 -7.13 14.33
N LEU A 713 12.82 -6.58 15.52
CA LEU A 713 11.71 -6.20 16.40
C LEU A 713 10.87 -5.05 15.81
N LEU A 714 11.52 -4.02 15.27
CA LEU A 714 10.80 -2.89 14.65
C LEU A 714 10.03 -3.33 13.40
N ARG A 715 10.61 -4.23 12.59
CA ARG A 715 9.93 -4.84 11.44
C ARG A 715 8.68 -5.60 11.86
N LEU A 716 8.77 -6.43 12.90
CA LEU A 716 7.60 -7.16 13.41
C LEU A 716 6.50 -6.21 13.91
N PHE A 717 6.84 -5.16 14.67
CA PHE A 717 5.85 -4.18 15.11
C PHE A 717 5.18 -3.46 13.94
N ALA A 718 5.93 -3.10 12.89
CA ALA A 718 5.36 -2.46 11.71
C ALA A 718 4.39 -3.39 10.96
N PHE A 719 4.73 -4.67 10.82
CA PHE A 719 3.81 -5.67 10.26
C PHE A 719 2.53 -5.78 11.11
N MET A 720 2.64 -5.83 12.44
CA MET A 720 1.48 -5.86 13.33
C MET A 720 0.63 -4.58 13.23
N HIS A 721 1.25 -3.41 13.06
CA HIS A 721 0.55 -2.14 12.83
C HIS A 721 -0.27 -2.17 11.55
N LEU A 722 0.38 -2.45 10.40
CA LEU A 722 -0.27 -2.37 9.09
C LEU A 722 -1.20 -3.54 8.80
N SER A 723 -1.07 -4.67 9.51
CA SER A 723 -2.05 -5.77 9.46
C SER A 723 -3.26 -5.56 10.37
N GLY A 724 -3.27 -4.51 11.19
CA GLY A 724 -4.30 -4.28 12.21
C GLY A 724 -4.27 -5.28 13.37
N LYS A 725 -3.14 -5.97 13.60
CA LYS A 725 -2.96 -6.96 14.68
C LYS A 725 -2.30 -6.38 15.94
N TYR A 726 -1.81 -5.13 15.90
CA TYR A 726 -1.40 -4.41 17.08
C TYR A 726 -2.60 -3.63 17.66
N GLN A 727 -3.25 -4.23 18.66
CA GLN A 727 -4.56 -3.78 19.15
C GLN A 727 -4.52 -3.39 20.63
N ILE A 728 -5.42 -2.49 21.01
CA ILE A 728 -5.83 -2.34 22.41
C ILE A 728 -6.46 -3.65 22.86
N ILE A 729 -5.93 -4.23 23.94
CA ILE A 729 -6.49 -5.42 24.57
C ILE A 729 -7.41 -4.97 25.68
N PHE A 730 -8.72 -5.02 25.40
CA PHE A 730 -9.76 -4.69 26.36
C PHE A 730 -10.01 -5.85 27.32
N PRO A 731 -10.36 -5.60 28.59
CA PRO A 731 -10.75 -6.67 29.51
C PRO A 731 -12.00 -7.41 28.98
N GLU A 732 -12.05 -8.72 29.17
CA GLU A 732 -13.26 -9.50 28.90
C GLU A 732 -14.43 -9.00 29.77
N SER A 733 -15.60 -8.81 29.14
CA SER A 733 -16.81 -8.25 29.75
C SER A 733 -17.60 -9.23 30.59
#